data_AF-A0A250JMK3-F1
#
_entry.id   AF-A0A250JMK3-F1
#
_cell.length_a   1.000
_cell.length_b   1.000
_cell.length_c   1.000
_cell.angle_alpha   90.00
_cell.angle_beta   90.00
_cell.angle_gamma   90.00
#
_symmetry.space_group_name_H-M   'P 1'
#
loop_
_entity.id
_entity.type
_entity.pdbx_description
1 polymer ?
#
loop_
_entity_poly.entity_id
_entity_poly.type
_entity_poly.pdbx_seq_one_letter_code
_entity_poly.pdbx_strand_id
1 'polypeptide(L)'
;MSSNLRIRRVVLYKHGVGYFERRGKVSGNDTLHLDFKARDMNDVLKSLTVLDLSGGSVSAVSYDSTKPLEQLLAEATIRIPEDGSLTALLGQIKGARVRVRVGGAQVEGSIIGLDSLAVATGETALMRPFLSLLVGASLRTFDILDVSELEFLDEAVRKDLEFYLATVLSSYKKDSKRMAILTSGQGERELFVSYVVESPVWKTSYRILLDEGEPPLLQGWALVDNTGDEDWVDVKLSLIAGLPVSFVHDLYNPRYMKRPVVEVKTEAAAAPVIPEESFGSAADMLRDAELAAPMMSAMPAPAPAAAPRRSRAERGGQVPVGGPGSGGPKLREVMEKSAPVTTLTREVGDLFEYGVDRPVTVHRNQSALVPILHKPFEGKRVLLYNRATREKNPMACIELKNTTGLTLEGGPVTVTEDERYVGEAMLDTMKPNDRRFVPYAVELGCVVSIEDLTEDGPVFRVVVNAGMLVAEYFHVRRTTYLSRNKAQRAQVLYVEHPRQGWELAKDAPEPAETTEGFWRFKRELAAGAQESFTVTERTRGQRQYLISSMGLDQVTYFVSQRFVDEKMAGLLKEVVAQREQVDALAKDEQRLQEERNQLFRDQERIRSNIESLKSGASQRELADRFVAKLNEQEDRLEAIAREMEALVKQRQEAQKALNRRIQALSYTADL
;
A
#
# COMPACT_ATOMS: atom_id res chain seq x y z
N MET A 1 6.91 -48.30 -27.51
CA MET A 1 8.13 -47.64 -26.99
C MET A 1 7.87 -46.15 -27.03
N SER A 2 7.87 -45.47 -25.88
CA SER A 2 7.54 -44.05 -25.77
C SER A 2 8.57 -43.21 -26.53
N SER A 3 8.14 -42.56 -27.59
CA SER A 3 8.89 -41.48 -28.24
C SER A 3 9.01 -40.33 -27.22
N ASN A 4 10.27 -40.10 -26.80
CA ASN A 4 10.65 -39.51 -25.52
C ASN A 4 10.83 -37.97 -25.68
N LEU A 5 9.73 -37.21 -25.74
CA LEU A 5 9.74 -35.73 -25.78
C LEU A 5 10.16 -35.17 -24.42
N ARG A 6 11.47 -35.15 -24.15
CA ARG A 6 12.04 -34.65 -22.89
C ARG A 6 12.21 -33.15 -22.90
N ILE A 7 12.01 -32.52 -21.74
CA ILE A 7 12.34 -31.11 -21.53
C ILE A 7 13.85 -30.91 -21.68
N ARG A 8 14.26 -29.94 -22.49
CA ARG A 8 15.66 -29.58 -22.75
C ARG A 8 16.01 -28.17 -22.29
N ARG A 9 15.02 -27.27 -22.28
CA ARG A 9 15.20 -25.90 -21.82
C ARG A 9 14.00 -25.47 -20.99
N VAL A 10 14.30 -24.77 -19.89
CA VAL A 10 13.31 -24.14 -19.03
C VAL A 10 13.70 -22.67 -18.91
N VAL A 11 12.73 -21.78 -19.16
CA VAL A 11 12.91 -20.33 -18.99
C VAL A 11 11.84 -19.85 -18.02
N LEU A 12 12.25 -19.33 -16.87
CA LEU A 12 11.31 -18.86 -15.83
C LEU A 12 11.27 -17.35 -15.79
N TYR A 13 10.07 -16.80 -15.69
CA TYR A 13 9.84 -15.36 -15.69
C TYR A 13 9.26 -14.88 -14.37
N LYS A 14 9.57 -13.62 -14.00
CA LYS A 14 9.05 -13.01 -12.76
C LYS A 14 7.54 -12.74 -12.73
N HIS A 15 6.84 -12.85 -13.86
CA HIS A 15 5.39 -12.67 -13.93
C HIS A 15 4.60 -13.98 -13.76
N GLY A 16 5.23 -15.05 -13.25
CA GLY A 16 4.56 -16.30 -12.86
C GLY A 16 4.38 -17.29 -14.01
N VAL A 17 5.28 -17.25 -14.98
CA VAL A 17 5.18 -18.02 -16.21
C VAL A 17 6.49 -18.76 -16.48
N GLY A 18 6.39 -20.01 -16.91
CA GLY A 18 7.51 -20.81 -17.40
C GLY A 18 7.34 -21.16 -18.88
N TYR A 19 8.40 -20.95 -19.66
CA TYR A 19 8.50 -21.42 -21.04
C TYR A 19 9.36 -22.69 -21.09
N PHE A 20 8.82 -23.73 -21.72
CA PHE A 20 9.41 -25.05 -21.75
C PHE A 20 9.66 -25.46 -23.20
N GLU A 21 10.89 -25.88 -23.50
CA GLU A 21 11.23 -26.51 -24.78
C GLU A 21 11.47 -27.99 -24.57
N ARG A 22 10.83 -28.82 -25.39
CA ARG A 22 11.02 -30.25 -25.47
C ARG A 22 11.62 -30.63 -26.81
N ARG A 23 12.47 -31.66 -26.78
CA ARG A 23 12.97 -32.30 -28.00
C ARG A 23 12.87 -33.81 -27.89
N GLY A 24 12.50 -34.45 -28.98
CA GLY A 24 12.35 -35.90 -29.05
C GLY A 24 12.36 -36.36 -30.49
N LYS A 25 12.44 -37.67 -30.66
CA LYS A 25 12.39 -38.30 -31.98
C LYS A 25 11.06 -38.98 -32.22
N VAL A 26 10.60 -38.96 -33.47
CA VAL A 26 9.35 -39.57 -33.94
C VAL A 26 9.63 -40.42 -35.18
N SER A 27 8.89 -41.50 -35.38
CA SER A 27 9.05 -42.36 -36.56
C SER A 27 7.77 -42.42 -37.37
N GLY A 28 7.88 -42.34 -38.70
CA GLY A 28 6.71 -42.50 -39.59
C GLY A 28 5.57 -41.55 -39.24
N ASN A 29 4.35 -42.07 -39.03
CA ASN A 29 3.18 -41.27 -38.64
C ASN A 29 2.82 -41.44 -37.15
N ASP A 30 3.82 -41.58 -36.27
CA ASP A 30 3.59 -41.76 -34.84
C ASP A 30 2.82 -40.58 -34.22
N THR A 31 2.00 -40.91 -33.22
CA THR A 31 1.30 -39.94 -32.37
C THR A 31 2.05 -39.78 -31.06
N LEU A 32 2.34 -38.53 -30.69
CA LEU A 32 2.97 -38.18 -29.42
C LEU A 32 1.93 -37.69 -28.42
N HIS A 33 2.12 -38.00 -27.15
CA HIS A 33 1.22 -37.58 -26.08
C HIS A 33 1.95 -36.68 -25.08
N LEU A 34 1.32 -35.56 -24.72
CA LEU A 34 1.71 -34.69 -23.63
C LEU A 34 0.55 -34.57 -22.65
N ASP A 35 0.85 -34.63 -21.35
CA ASP A 35 -0.13 -34.52 -20.29
C ASP A 35 0.08 -33.18 -19.55
N PHE A 36 -1.00 -32.41 -19.36
CA PHE A 36 -1.00 -31.07 -18.75
C PHE A 36 -2.06 -30.95 -17.66
N LYS A 37 -1.90 -30.04 -16.70
CA LYS A 37 -2.98 -29.76 -15.74
C LYS A 37 -4.13 -29.04 -16.43
N ALA A 38 -5.37 -29.26 -15.98
CA ALA A 38 -6.55 -28.63 -16.59
C ALA A 38 -6.46 -27.10 -16.56
N ARG A 39 -5.91 -26.52 -15.48
CA ARG A 39 -5.67 -25.08 -15.34
C ARG A 39 -4.64 -24.52 -16.33
N ASP A 40 -3.65 -25.33 -16.72
CA ASP A 40 -2.55 -24.91 -17.60
C ASP A 40 -2.99 -24.90 -19.08
N MET A 41 -4.10 -25.59 -19.41
CA MET A 41 -4.54 -25.80 -20.79
C MET A 41 -4.73 -24.50 -21.57
N ASN A 42 -5.23 -23.43 -20.94
CA ASN A 42 -5.41 -22.15 -21.61
C ASN A 42 -4.07 -21.56 -22.10
N ASP A 43 -3.03 -21.62 -21.27
CA ASP A 43 -1.71 -21.10 -21.63
C ASP A 43 -1.00 -22.00 -22.63
N VAL A 44 -1.16 -23.32 -22.51
CA VAL A 44 -0.62 -24.28 -23.49
C VAL A 44 -1.27 -24.04 -24.85
N LEU A 45 -2.61 -24.00 -24.95
CA LEU A 45 -3.30 -23.80 -26.23
C LEU A 45 -2.95 -22.45 -26.88
N LYS A 46 -2.71 -21.41 -26.07
CA LYS A 46 -2.31 -20.07 -26.54
C LYS A 46 -0.89 -20.02 -27.11
N SER A 47 0.00 -20.90 -26.64
CA SER A 47 1.45 -20.77 -26.86
C SER A 47 2.12 -21.95 -27.54
N LEU A 48 1.41 -23.09 -27.66
CA LEU A 48 1.97 -24.32 -28.19
C LEU A 48 2.50 -24.13 -29.60
N THR A 49 3.79 -24.45 -29.76
CA THR A 49 4.49 -24.49 -31.04
C THR A 49 5.04 -25.90 -31.21
N VAL A 50 4.72 -26.54 -32.34
CA VAL A 50 5.21 -27.87 -32.69
C VAL A 50 5.87 -27.78 -34.06
N LEU A 51 7.14 -28.14 -34.15
CA LEU A 51 7.93 -28.08 -35.38
C LEU A 51 8.63 -29.42 -35.61
N ASP A 52 8.46 -29.99 -36.79
CA ASP A 52 9.31 -31.07 -37.28
C ASP A 52 10.58 -30.46 -37.88
N LEU A 53 11.73 -30.78 -37.30
CA LEU A 53 13.03 -30.22 -37.70
C LEU A 53 13.70 -31.03 -38.83
N SER A 54 13.07 -32.11 -39.29
CA SER A 54 13.62 -33.06 -40.27
C SER A 54 12.79 -33.12 -41.56
N GLY A 55 11.95 -32.10 -41.82
CA GLY A 55 11.25 -31.90 -43.10
C GLY A 55 9.90 -32.60 -43.22
N GLY A 56 9.33 -33.11 -42.12
CA GLY A 56 7.97 -33.62 -42.09
C GLY A 56 6.91 -32.58 -41.71
N SER A 57 5.68 -33.02 -41.44
CA SER A 57 4.58 -32.13 -41.04
C SER A 57 3.87 -32.57 -39.76
N VAL A 58 3.28 -31.59 -39.06
CA VAL A 58 2.37 -31.79 -37.93
C VAL A 58 0.96 -31.63 -38.49
N SER A 59 0.17 -32.71 -38.47
CA SER A 59 -1.13 -32.73 -39.14
C SER A 59 -2.24 -32.16 -38.26
N ALA A 60 -2.23 -32.48 -36.97
CA ALA A 60 -3.18 -31.95 -35.99
C ALA A 60 -2.65 -32.08 -34.56
N VAL A 61 -3.15 -31.20 -33.70
CA VAL A 61 -3.05 -31.34 -32.24
C VAL A 61 -4.47 -31.54 -31.71
N SER A 62 -4.75 -32.65 -31.05
CA SER A 62 -6.05 -32.94 -30.44
C SER A 62 -5.93 -33.03 -28.92
N TYR A 63 -7.01 -32.72 -28.21
CA TYR A 63 -7.06 -32.77 -26.74
C TYR A 63 -8.45 -33.19 -26.27
N ASP A 64 -8.52 -33.77 -25.07
CA ASP A 64 -9.78 -34.23 -24.48
C ASP A 64 -10.65 -33.03 -24.04
N SER A 65 -11.67 -32.67 -24.82
CA SER A 65 -12.71 -31.73 -24.40
C SER A 65 -13.72 -32.44 -23.50
N THR A 66 -13.72 -32.16 -22.20
CA THR A 66 -14.71 -32.71 -21.27
C THR A 66 -15.80 -31.68 -20.95
N LYS A 67 -17.08 -32.08 -21.01
CA LYS A 67 -18.18 -31.33 -20.36
C LYS A 67 -17.80 -31.02 -18.90
N PRO A 68 -18.07 -29.81 -18.39
CA PRO A 68 -17.86 -29.48 -16.97
C PRO A 68 -18.53 -30.49 -16.05
N LEU A 69 -17.93 -30.75 -14.89
CA LEU A 69 -18.45 -31.70 -13.91
C LEU A 69 -19.88 -31.36 -13.51
N GLU A 70 -20.22 -30.07 -13.36
CA GLU A 70 -21.60 -29.68 -13.01
C GLU A 70 -22.60 -30.06 -14.10
N GLN A 71 -22.21 -30.04 -15.38
CA GLN A 71 -23.09 -30.46 -16.48
C GLN A 71 -23.28 -31.97 -16.52
N LEU A 72 -22.22 -32.75 -16.25
CA LEU A 72 -22.31 -34.21 -16.16
C LEU A 72 -23.13 -34.66 -14.95
N LEU A 73 -22.99 -33.97 -13.81
CA LEU A 73 -23.79 -34.25 -12.61
C LEU A 73 -25.23 -33.72 -12.73
N ALA A 74 -25.50 -32.70 -13.55
CA ALA A 74 -26.85 -32.24 -13.84
C ALA A 74 -27.66 -33.27 -14.65
N GLU A 75 -26.99 -34.16 -15.39
CA GLU A 75 -27.62 -35.27 -16.11
C GLU A 75 -27.97 -36.45 -15.18
N ALA A 76 -27.43 -36.50 -13.95
CA ALA A 76 -27.71 -37.57 -12.99
C ALA A 76 -28.99 -37.30 -12.16
N THR A 77 -29.83 -38.33 -12.03
CA THR A 77 -31.09 -38.29 -11.25
C THR A 77 -30.85 -38.24 -9.73
N ILE A 78 -29.72 -38.79 -9.27
CA ILE A 78 -29.35 -38.92 -7.85
C ILE A 78 -28.28 -37.88 -7.50
N ARG A 79 -28.45 -37.18 -6.36
CA ARG A 79 -27.47 -36.24 -5.82
C ARG A 79 -27.18 -36.54 -4.35
N ILE A 80 -25.95 -36.90 -4.02
CA ILE A 80 -25.59 -37.26 -2.64
C ILE A 80 -24.80 -36.10 -2.01
N PRO A 81 -25.33 -35.43 -0.98
CA PRO A 81 -24.61 -34.39 -0.23
C PRO A 81 -23.46 -34.99 0.59
N GLU A 82 -22.49 -34.14 0.98
CA GLU A 82 -21.34 -34.55 1.79
C GLU A 82 -21.77 -35.03 3.19
N ASP A 83 -22.77 -34.39 3.79
CA ASP A 83 -23.34 -34.76 5.09
C ASP A 83 -24.71 -35.44 4.95
N GLY A 84 -24.97 -36.49 5.75
CA GLY A 84 -26.25 -37.21 5.72
C GLY A 84 -26.48 -38.02 4.43
N SER A 85 -25.41 -38.50 3.80
CA SER A 85 -25.43 -39.16 2.49
C SER A 85 -26.47 -40.28 2.35
N LEU A 86 -26.62 -41.14 3.37
CA LEU A 86 -27.59 -42.24 3.36
C LEU A 86 -29.04 -41.76 3.43
N THR A 87 -29.33 -40.80 4.32
CA THR A 87 -30.71 -40.30 4.50
C THR A 87 -31.14 -39.43 3.32
N ALA A 88 -30.22 -38.63 2.78
CA ALA A 88 -30.47 -37.86 1.57
C ALA A 88 -30.70 -38.75 0.34
N LEU A 89 -29.89 -39.81 0.17
CA LEU A 89 -30.06 -40.77 -0.91
C LEU A 89 -31.42 -41.47 -0.84
N LEU A 90 -31.75 -42.08 0.30
CA LEU A 90 -33.01 -42.81 0.49
C LEU A 90 -34.24 -41.88 0.38
N GLY A 91 -34.10 -40.61 0.73
CA GLY A 91 -35.14 -39.60 0.55
C GLY A 91 -35.42 -39.21 -0.91
N GLN A 92 -34.44 -39.35 -1.82
CA GLN A 92 -34.57 -39.02 -3.24
C GLN A 92 -35.16 -40.16 -4.07
N ILE A 93 -34.99 -41.40 -3.63
CA ILE A 93 -35.43 -42.61 -4.34
C ILE A 93 -36.71 -43.21 -3.75
N LYS A 94 -37.66 -42.36 -3.37
CA LYS A 94 -39.00 -42.81 -2.92
C LYS A 94 -39.65 -43.67 -4.01
N GLY A 95 -40.20 -44.80 -3.60
CA GLY A 95 -40.77 -45.82 -4.48
C GLY A 95 -39.80 -46.94 -4.85
N ALA A 96 -38.48 -46.75 -4.70
CA ALA A 96 -37.50 -47.77 -5.04
C ALA A 96 -37.66 -49.03 -4.16
N ARG A 97 -37.56 -50.20 -4.79
CA ARG A 97 -37.60 -51.50 -4.10
C ARG A 97 -36.26 -51.81 -3.48
N VAL A 98 -36.27 -52.15 -2.19
CA VAL A 98 -35.09 -52.48 -1.40
C VAL A 98 -35.28 -53.76 -0.61
N ARG A 99 -34.16 -54.42 -0.32
CA ARG A 99 -34.05 -55.48 0.68
C ARG A 99 -33.20 -54.96 1.82
N VAL A 100 -33.73 -54.96 3.04
CA VAL A 100 -33.03 -54.52 4.26
C VAL A 100 -32.79 -55.71 5.19
N ARG A 101 -31.62 -55.75 5.84
CA ARG A 101 -31.30 -56.71 6.90
C ARG A 101 -31.29 -56.03 8.26
N VAL A 102 -32.26 -56.37 9.11
CA VAL A 102 -32.45 -55.80 10.45
C VAL A 102 -32.56 -56.94 11.45
N GLY A 103 -31.71 -56.94 12.49
CA GLY A 103 -31.76 -57.95 13.57
C GLY A 103 -31.66 -59.40 13.10
N GLY A 104 -30.96 -59.67 11.99
CA GLY A 104 -30.81 -61.01 11.41
C GLY A 104 -31.95 -61.44 10.46
N ALA A 105 -33.04 -60.69 10.37
CA ALA A 105 -34.12 -60.92 9.40
C ALA A 105 -33.92 -60.08 8.14
N GLN A 106 -34.34 -60.60 6.98
CA GLN A 106 -34.40 -59.85 5.72
C GLN A 106 -35.84 -59.44 5.42
N VAL A 107 -36.02 -58.18 5.02
CA VAL A 107 -37.31 -57.60 4.67
C VAL A 107 -37.20 -56.92 3.31
N GLU A 108 -38.10 -57.25 2.39
CA GLU A 108 -38.20 -56.62 1.08
C GLU A 108 -39.42 -55.72 0.99
N GLY A 109 -39.27 -54.50 0.48
CA GLY A 109 -40.35 -53.54 0.34
C GLY A 109 -39.98 -52.33 -0.51
N SER A 110 -40.94 -51.45 -0.75
CA SER A 110 -40.71 -50.17 -1.44
C SER A 110 -40.51 -49.05 -0.45
N ILE A 111 -39.54 -48.17 -0.69
CA ILE A 111 -39.28 -47.00 0.17
C ILE A 111 -40.46 -46.03 0.08
N ILE A 112 -41.06 -45.70 1.21
CA ILE A 112 -42.04 -44.60 1.32
C ILE A 112 -41.33 -43.29 1.65
N GLY A 113 -40.37 -43.36 2.58
CA GLY A 113 -39.58 -42.22 3.00
C GLY A 113 -38.82 -42.48 4.29
N LEU A 114 -38.27 -41.40 4.82
CA LEU A 114 -37.57 -41.37 6.09
C LEU A 114 -38.31 -40.42 7.03
N ASP A 115 -38.55 -40.89 8.24
CA ASP A 115 -39.19 -40.14 9.31
C ASP A 115 -38.16 -39.85 10.41
N SER A 116 -38.21 -38.69 11.05
CA SER A 116 -37.40 -38.39 12.23
C SER A 116 -38.29 -38.44 13.45
N LEU A 117 -38.16 -39.48 14.28
CA LEU A 117 -38.99 -39.69 15.45
C LEU A 117 -38.18 -39.44 16.72
N ALA A 118 -38.80 -38.79 17.71
CA ALA A 118 -38.22 -38.59 19.02
C ALA A 118 -38.29 -39.91 19.81
N VAL A 119 -37.14 -40.51 20.10
CA VAL A 119 -37.03 -41.73 20.91
C VAL A 119 -36.56 -41.35 22.31
N ALA A 120 -37.40 -41.63 23.30
CA ALA A 120 -37.08 -41.38 24.71
C ALA A 120 -35.95 -42.31 25.17
N THR A 121 -34.85 -41.72 25.64
CA THR A 121 -33.68 -42.42 26.17
C THR A 121 -33.36 -41.83 27.55
N GLY A 122 -33.91 -42.42 28.62
CA GLY A 122 -33.84 -41.84 29.97
C GLY A 122 -34.66 -40.55 30.10
N GLU A 123 -34.08 -39.48 30.66
CA GLU A 123 -34.72 -38.16 30.81
C GLU A 123 -34.63 -37.28 29.54
N THR A 124 -33.98 -37.75 28.47
CA THR A 124 -33.79 -37.00 27.21
C THR A 124 -34.44 -37.69 26.02
N ALA A 125 -35.00 -36.90 25.08
CA ALA A 125 -35.49 -37.38 23.80
C ALA A 125 -34.43 -37.14 22.70
N LEU A 126 -34.04 -38.20 22.00
CA LEU A 126 -33.13 -38.14 20.85
C LEU A 126 -33.92 -38.32 19.56
N MET A 127 -33.74 -37.41 18.60
CA MET A 127 -34.31 -37.57 17.26
C MET A 127 -33.53 -38.67 16.52
N ARG A 128 -34.22 -39.73 16.11
CA ARG A 128 -33.63 -40.82 15.33
C ARG A 128 -34.30 -40.95 13.95
N PRO A 129 -33.53 -41.24 12.88
CA PRO A 129 -34.08 -41.50 11.57
C PRO A 129 -34.64 -42.92 11.46
N PHE A 130 -35.86 -43.03 10.96
CA PHE A 130 -36.54 -44.28 10.71
C PHE A 130 -36.86 -44.43 9.22
N LEU A 131 -36.55 -45.60 8.66
CA LEU A 131 -36.88 -45.99 7.29
C LEU A 131 -38.25 -46.65 7.24
N SER A 132 -39.18 -46.04 6.51
CA SER A 132 -40.53 -46.55 6.31
C SER A 132 -40.63 -47.28 4.96
N LEU A 133 -40.94 -48.58 5.01
CA LEU A 133 -41.06 -49.47 3.86
C LEU A 133 -42.49 -50.00 3.71
N LEU A 134 -43.01 -50.02 2.48
CA LEU A 134 -44.22 -50.76 2.12
C LEU A 134 -43.85 -52.21 1.79
N VAL A 135 -44.21 -53.14 2.67
CA VAL A 135 -43.92 -54.57 2.56
C VAL A 135 -45.23 -55.29 2.25
N GLY A 136 -45.43 -55.67 0.98
CA GLY A 136 -46.72 -56.18 0.51
C GLY A 136 -47.80 -55.10 0.64
N ALA A 137 -48.77 -55.32 1.55
CA ALA A 137 -49.82 -54.35 1.87
C ALA A 137 -49.65 -53.68 3.26
N SER A 138 -48.53 -53.92 3.95
CA SER A 138 -48.27 -53.41 5.30
C SER A 138 -47.14 -52.39 5.31
N LEU A 139 -47.33 -51.29 6.03
CA LEU A 139 -46.25 -50.33 6.30
C LEU A 139 -45.41 -50.85 7.49
N ARG A 140 -44.09 -50.92 7.32
CA ARG A 140 -43.15 -51.27 8.38
C ARG A 140 -42.07 -50.22 8.50
N THR A 141 -41.74 -49.87 9.72
CA THR A 141 -40.78 -48.81 10.04
C THR A 141 -39.61 -49.39 10.82
N PHE A 142 -38.38 -49.06 10.40
CA PHE A 142 -37.15 -49.60 10.96
C PHE A 142 -36.24 -48.44 11.39
N ASP A 143 -35.61 -48.52 12.57
CA ASP A 143 -34.53 -47.57 12.91
C ASP A 143 -33.40 -47.79 11.89
N ILE A 144 -32.98 -46.73 11.19
CA ILE A 144 -31.96 -46.86 10.13
C ILE A 144 -30.63 -47.37 10.72
N LEU A 145 -30.37 -47.11 12.01
CA LEU A 145 -29.16 -47.54 12.68
C LEU A 145 -29.14 -49.06 12.94
N ASP A 146 -30.30 -49.71 12.95
CA ASP A 146 -30.42 -51.17 13.10
C ASP A 146 -30.33 -51.90 11.74
N VAL A 147 -30.29 -51.15 10.63
CA VAL A 147 -30.13 -51.70 9.28
C VAL A 147 -28.65 -52.00 9.01
N SER A 148 -28.30 -53.28 9.05
CA SER A 148 -26.95 -53.77 8.79
C SER A 148 -26.59 -53.85 7.31
N GLU A 149 -27.59 -54.00 6.43
CA GLU A 149 -27.41 -54.08 4.98
C GLU A 149 -28.68 -53.56 4.29
N LEU A 150 -28.51 -52.76 3.24
CA LEU A 150 -29.58 -52.28 2.37
C LEU A 150 -29.16 -52.52 0.91
N GLU A 151 -29.95 -53.32 0.21
CA GLU A 151 -29.74 -53.69 -1.18
C GLU A 151 -30.82 -53.06 -2.06
N PHE A 152 -30.42 -52.29 -3.08
CA PHE A 152 -31.34 -51.77 -4.08
C PHE A 152 -31.69 -52.87 -5.09
N LEU A 153 -32.97 -53.23 -5.18
CA LEU A 153 -33.44 -54.26 -6.10
C LEU A 153 -33.67 -53.71 -7.51
N ASP A 154 -33.97 -52.41 -7.65
CA ASP A 154 -34.18 -51.74 -8.94
C ASP A 154 -32.86 -51.48 -9.68
N GLU A 155 -32.75 -52.01 -10.90
CA GLU A 155 -31.53 -51.91 -11.71
C GLU A 155 -31.21 -50.47 -12.14
N ALA A 156 -32.22 -49.66 -12.46
CA ALA A 156 -32.04 -48.26 -12.85
C ALA A 156 -31.40 -47.43 -11.73
N VAL A 157 -31.89 -47.60 -10.49
CA VAL A 157 -31.34 -46.90 -9.31
C VAL A 157 -29.89 -47.31 -9.04
N ARG A 158 -29.57 -48.61 -9.17
CA ARG A 158 -28.18 -49.08 -9.05
C ARG A 158 -27.27 -48.44 -10.11
N LYS A 159 -27.69 -48.44 -11.38
CA LYS A 159 -26.90 -47.85 -12.48
C LYS A 159 -26.69 -46.34 -12.30
N ASP A 160 -27.71 -45.61 -11.89
CA ASP A 160 -27.60 -44.16 -11.63
C ASP A 160 -26.64 -43.88 -10.46
N LEU A 161 -26.70 -44.68 -9.39
CA LEU A 161 -25.81 -44.56 -8.24
C LEU A 161 -24.35 -44.90 -8.62
N GLU A 162 -24.15 -45.98 -9.37
CA GLU A 162 -22.83 -46.37 -9.91
C GLU A 162 -22.26 -45.27 -10.84
N PHE A 163 -23.08 -44.71 -11.72
CA PHE A 163 -22.69 -43.61 -12.60
C PHE A 163 -22.31 -42.36 -11.82
N TYR A 164 -23.10 -41.96 -10.81
CA TYR A 164 -22.81 -40.82 -9.96
C TYR A 164 -21.48 -41.01 -9.22
N LEU A 165 -21.30 -42.16 -8.55
CA LEU A 165 -20.07 -42.46 -7.80
C LEU A 165 -18.85 -42.57 -8.71
N ALA A 166 -18.99 -43.15 -9.92
CA ALA A 166 -17.93 -43.20 -10.90
C ALA A 166 -17.56 -41.80 -11.43
N THR A 167 -18.55 -40.92 -11.62
CA THR A 167 -18.35 -39.54 -12.08
C THR A 167 -17.62 -38.71 -11.02
N VAL A 168 -18.04 -38.81 -9.75
CA VAL A 168 -17.34 -38.20 -8.60
C VAL A 168 -15.93 -38.76 -8.45
N LEU A 169 -15.74 -40.07 -8.57
CA LEU A 169 -14.39 -40.68 -8.51
C LEU A 169 -13.49 -40.20 -9.67
N SER A 170 -14.06 -39.95 -10.84
CA SER A 170 -13.33 -39.48 -12.01
C SER A 170 -12.85 -38.04 -11.88
N SER A 171 -13.53 -37.18 -11.09
CA SER A 171 -13.07 -35.81 -10.84
C SER A 171 -11.77 -35.77 -10.06
N TYR A 172 -11.58 -36.69 -9.10
CA TYR A 172 -10.33 -36.82 -8.34
C TYR A 172 -9.13 -37.29 -9.20
N LYS A 173 -9.37 -37.99 -10.32
CA LYS A 173 -8.33 -38.53 -11.20
C LYS A 173 -7.98 -37.63 -12.40
N LYS A 174 -8.73 -36.56 -12.67
CA LYS A 174 -8.72 -35.84 -13.96
C LYS A 174 -8.21 -34.39 -13.93
N ASP A 175 -7.34 -34.01 -13.00
CA ASP A 175 -6.62 -32.74 -13.19
C ASP A 175 -5.60 -32.84 -14.35
N SER A 176 -5.26 -34.05 -14.83
CA SER A 176 -4.42 -34.27 -16.02
C SER A 176 -5.27 -34.36 -17.31
N LYS A 177 -4.93 -33.54 -18.30
CA LYS A 177 -5.50 -33.50 -19.66
C LYS A 177 -4.47 -33.96 -20.67
N ARG A 178 -4.84 -34.96 -21.48
CA ARG A 178 -3.97 -35.50 -22.51
C ARG A 178 -4.14 -34.74 -23.83
N MET A 179 -3.01 -34.38 -24.41
CA MET A 179 -2.89 -33.77 -25.72
C MET A 179 -2.15 -34.72 -26.65
N ALA A 180 -2.71 -35.00 -27.82
CA ALA A 180 -2.12 -35.84 -28.84
C ALA A 180 -1.62 -34.97 -30.01
N ILE A 181 -0.34 -35.11 -30.34
CA ILE A 181 0.31 -34.45 -31.48
C ILE A 181 0.42 -35.50 -32.58
N LEU A 182 -0.32 -35.31 -33.66
CA LEU A 182 -0.31 -36.19 -34.82
C LEU A 182 0.75 -35.69 -35.80
N THR A 183 1.64 -36.59 -36.20
CA THR A 183 2.77 -36.27 -37.06
C THR A 183 2.68 -37.07 -38.35
N SER A 184 3.17 -36.52 -39.46
CA SER A 184 3.22 -37.24 -40.73
C SER A 184 4.56 -37.04 -41.43
N GLY A 185 5.15 -38.15 -41.88
CA GLY A 185 6.43 -38.17 -42.58
C GLY A 185 7.06 -39.55 -42.65
N GLN A 186 8.32 -39.63 -43.06
CA GLN A 186 9.06 -40.88 -43.25
C GLN A 186 10.34 -40.92 -42.42
N GLY A 187 10.73 -42.12 -42.01
CA GLY A 187 11.94 -42.34 -41.21
C GLY A 187 11.86 -41.78 -39.80
N GLU A 188 13.02 -41.73 -39.13
CA GLU A 188 13.20 -41.12 -37.82
C GLU A 188 13.44 -39.61 -37.97
N ARG A 189 12.66 -38.80 -37.25
CA ARG A 189 12.63 -37.34 -37.38
C ARG A 189 12.70 -36.68 -36.02
N GLU A 190 13.32 -35.50 -35.93
CA GLU A 190 13.39 -34.72 -34.69
C GLU A 190 12.20 -33.75 -34.59
N LEU A 191 11.51 -33.80 -33.45
CA LEU A 191 10.43 -32.87 -33.10
C LEU A 191 10.87 -31.90 -32.03
N PHE A 192 10.54 -30.64 -32.26
CA PHE A 192 10.63 -29.55 -31.31
C PHE A 192 9.21 -29.18 -30.86
N VAL A 193 9.01 -29.12 -29.55
CA VAL A 193 7.76 -28.63 -28.96
C VAL A 193 8.10 -27.56 -27.96
N SER A 194 7.43 -26.42 -28.03
CA SER A 194 7.51 -25.41 -26.97
C SER A 194 6.15 -24.91 -26.55
N TYR A 195 6.00 -24.59 -25.27
CA TYR A 195 4.77 -24.07 -24.72
C TYR A 195 5.07 -23.28 -23.44
N VAL A 196 4.05 -22.59 -22.97
CA VAL A 196 4.04 -21.79 -21.76
C VAL A 196 3.03 -22.37 -20.79
N VAL A 197 3.40 -22.46 -19.51
CA VAL A 197 2.47 -22.78 -18.42
C VAL A 197 2.69 -21.85 -17.23
N GLU A 198 1.68 -21.73 -16.38
CA GLU A 198 1.82 -21.09 -15.07
C GLU A 198 2.95 -21.77 -14.29
N SER A 199 3.84 -20.97 -13.72
CA SER A 199 5.00 -21.48 -12.98
C SER A 199 5.32 -20.56 -11.79
N PRO A 200 5.76 -21.10 -10.65
CA PRO A 200 6.14 -20.28 -9.51
C PRO A 200 7.22 -19.25 -9.88
N VAL A 201 7.08 -18.05 -9.33
CA VAL A 201 8.07 -16.99 -9.50
C VAL A 201 9.37 -17.38 -8.79
N TRP A 202 10.45 -17.40 -9.56
CA TRP A 202 11.80 -17.60 -9.04
C TRP A 202 12.23 -16.40 -8.18
N LYS A 203 13.01 -16.66 -7.13
CA LYS A 203 13.41 -15.65 -6.13
C LYS A 203 14.93 -15.57 -6.03
N THR A 204 15.46 -14.38 -5.77
CA THR A 204 16.89 -14.20 -5.50
C THR A 204 17.19 -14.23 -4.02
N SER A 205 18.40 -14.65 -3.68
CA SER A 205 18.97 -14.50 -2.34
C SER A 205 20.47 -14.34 -2.46
N TYR A 206 21.05 -13.42 -1.68
CA TYR A 206 22.45 -13.07 -1.75
C TYR A 206 23.20 -13.36 -0.44
N ARG A 207 24.50 -13.57 -0.56
CA ARG A 207 25.44 -13.56 0.57
C ARG A 207 26.56 -12.58 0.26
N ILE A 208 26.86 -11.70 1.21
CA ILE A 208 28.00 -10.79 1.15
C ILE A 208 29.01 -11.21 2.20
N LEU A 209 30.25 -11.43 1.76
CA LEU A 209 31.40 -11.67 2.62
C LEU A 209 32.30 -10.43 2.64
N LEU A 210 32.52 -9.89 3.83
CA LEU A 210 33.41 -8.76 4.12
C LEU A 210 34.57 -9.29 4.97
N ASP A 211 35.75 -9.46 4.39
CA ASP A 211 36.95 -9.83 5.15
C ASP A 211 37.91 -8.64 5.15
N GLU A 212 38.52 -8.36 6.30
CA GLU A 212 39.47 -7.25 6.41
C GLU A 212 40.69 -7.43 5.48
N GLY A 213 41.03 -6.38 4.72
CA GLY A 213 42.18 -6.38 3.81
C GLY A 213 41.92 -7.01 2.44
N GLU A 214 40.72 -7.53 2.20
CA GLU A 214 40.37 -8.28 1.01
C GLU A 214 39.18 -7.67 0.24
N PRO A 215 39.07 -7.86 -1.09
CA PRO A 215 37.89 -7.43 -1.84
C PRO A 215 36.62 -8.14 -1.34
N PRO A 216 35.49 -7.43 -1.21
CA PRO A 216 34.25 -8.05 -0.75
C PRO A 216 33.65 -8.93 -1.85
N LEU A 217 33.11 -10.06 -1.45
CA LEU A 217 32.55 -11.07 -2.36
C LEU A 217 31.03 -11.08 -2.29
N LEU A 218 30.38 -11.13 -3.46
CA LEU A 218 28.95 -11.28 -3.60
C LEU A 218 28.63 -12.63 -4.25
N GLN A 219 27.81 -13.41 -3.56
CA GLN A 219 27.25 -14.66 -4.07
C GLN A 219 25.75 -14.52 -4.22
N GLY A 220 25.23 -14.80 -5.41
CA GLY A 220 23.80 -14.76 -5.71
C GLY A 220 23.27 -16.16 -6.05
N TRP A 221 22.10 -16.47 -5.51
CA TRP A 221 21.38 -17.72 -5.73
C TRP A 221 19.96 -17.43 -6.21
N ALA A 222 19.48 -18.23 -7.16
CA ALA A 222 18.09 -18.28 -7.54
C ALA A 222 17.43 -19.49 -6.91
N LEU A 223 16.36 -19.26 -6.14
CA LEU A 223 15.45 -20.30 -5.71
C LEU A 223 14.44 -20.56 -6.83
N VAL A 224 14.39 -21.80 -7.28
CA VAL A 224 13.55 -22.26 -8.37
C VAL A 224 12.71 -23.44 -7.89
N ASP A 225 11.41 -23.40 -8.20
CA ASP A 225 10.44 -24.40 -7.76
C ASP A 225 9.91 -25.18 -8.97
N ASN A 226 10.12 -26.50 -9.01
CA ASN A 226 9.49 -27.39 -9.99
C ASN A 226 8.19 -27.95 -9.40
N THR A 227 7.07 -27.24 -9.60
CA THR A 227 5.72 -27.69 -9.22
C THR A 227 5.00 -28.49 -10.32
N GLY A 228 5.73 -28.83 -11.39
CA GLY A 228 5.24 -29.68 -12.47
C GLY A 228 5.28 -31.16 -12.08
N ASP A 229 4.65 -31.98 -12.90
CA ASP A 229 4.52 -33.43 -12.65
C ASP A 229 5.66 -34.25 -13.30
N GLU A 230 6.63 -33.58 -13.94
CA GLU A 230 7.78 -34.15 -14.63
C GLU A 230 9.11 -33.62 -14.06
N ASP A 231 10.12 -34.49 -14.00
CA ASP A 231 11.46 -34.14 -13.56
C ASP A 231 12.19 -33.32 -14.64
N TRP A 232 12.86 -32.25 -14.23
CA TRP A 232 13.82 -31.57 -15.08
C TRP A 232 15.15 -32.28 -14.93
N VAL A 233 15.66 -32.88 -16.01
CA VAL A 233 16.93 -33.61 -16.01
C VAL A 233 17.86 -32.99 -17.04
N ASP A 234 18.99 -32.46 -16.57
CA ASP A 234 20.01 -31.79 -17.37
C ASP A 234 19.45 -30.71 -18.32
N VAL A 235 18.56 -29.86 -17.79
CA VAL A 235 17.93 -28.80 -18.59
C VAL A 235 18.81 -27.55 -18.64
N LYS A 236 18.77 -26.84 -19.76
CA LYS A 236 19.29 -25.47 -19.84
C LYS A 236 18.30 -24.53 -19.17
N LEU A 237 18.69 -23.96 -18.02
CA LEU A 237 17.86 -23.04 -17.26
C LEU A 237 18.23 -21.58 -17.56
N SER A 238 17.23 -20.78 -17.92
CA SER A 238 17.33 -19.33 -18.02
C SER A 238 16.34 -18.67 -17.06
N LEU A 239 16.77 -17.64 -16.35
CA LEU A 239 15.91 -16.87 -15.45
C LEU A 239 15.78 -15.46 -15.98
N ILE A 240 14.56 -15.04 -16.31
CA ILE A 240 14.29 -13.73 -16.89
C ILE A 240 13.79 -12.79 -15.79
N ALA A 241 14.53 -11.71 -15.61
CA ALA A 241 14.16 -10.55 -14.84
C ALA A 241 13.46 -9.51 -15.74
N GLY A 242 12.31 -9.02 -15.27
CA GLY A 242 11.46 -8.06 -15.98
C GLY A 242 9.97 -8.43 -15.94
N LEU A 243 9.13 -7.51 -16.38
CA LEU A 243 7.65 -7.62 -16.32
C LEU A 243 7.04 -7.55 -17.73
N PRO A 244 7.13 -8.61 -18.56
CA PRO A 244 6.35 -8.66 -19.80
C PRO A 244 4.86 -8.84 -19.49
N VAL A 245 4.00 -8.42 -20.41
CA VAL A 245 2.54 -8.57 -20.26
C VAL A 245 2.12 -10.03 -20.43
N SER A 246 1.35 -10.56 -19.48
CA SER A 246 0.72 -11.90 -19.56
C SER A 246 -0.72 -11.85 -19.05
N PHE A 247 -1.60 -12.65 -19.63
CA PHE A 247 -3.02 -12.73 -19.28
C PHE A 247 -3.58 -14.13 -19.55
N VAL A 248 -4.60 -14.53 -18.78
CA VAL A 248 -5.36 -15.77 -18.98
C VAL A 248 -6.55 -15.49 -19.90
N HIS A 249 -6.74 -16.33 -20.92
CA HIS A 249 -7.91 -16.30 -21.80
C HIS A 249 -8.50 -17.71 -21.88
N ASP A 250 -9.80 -17.86 -21.63
CA ASP A 250 -10.46 -19.17 -21.67
C ASP A 250 -10.57 -19.67 -23.12
N LEU A 251 -9.61 -20.51 -23.50
CA LEU A 251 -9.52 -21.23 -24.78
C LEU A 251 -9.94 -22.69 -24.64
N TYR A 252 -9.94 -23.24 -23.42
CA TYR A 252 -10.20 -24.65 -23.16
C TYR A 252 -11.70 -24.99 -23.13
N ASN A 253 -12.54 -24.16 -22.50
CA ASN A 253 -13.97 -24.45 -22.39
C ASN A 253 -14.72 -24.14 -23.70
N PRO A 254 -15.57 -25.07 -24.20
CA PRO A 254 -16.46 -24.78 -25.31
C PRO A 254 -17.42 -23.64 -24.94
N ARG A 255 -17.47 -22.61 -25.79
CA ARG A 255 -18.43 -21.51 -25.61
C ARG A 255 -19.74 -21.86 -26.30
N TYR A 256 -20.81 -21.94 -25.52
CA TYR A 256 -22.17 -22.11 -26.04
C TYR A 256 -22.90 -20.78 -26.02
N MET A 257 -23.37 -20.32 -27.17
CA MET A 257 -24.34 -19.22 -27.23
C MET A 257 -25.75 -19.78 -26.99
N LYS A 258 -26.49 -19.19 -26.06
CA LYS A 258 -27.94 -19.47 -25.93
C LYS A 258 -28.61 -19.00 -27.21
N ARG A 259 -29.07 -19.95 -28.01
CA ARG A 259 -29.89 -19.66 -29.19
C ARG A 259 -31.28 -19.23 -28.69
N PRO A 260 -31.85 -18.12 -29.18
CA PRO A 260 -33.23 -17.79 -28.90
C PRO A 260 -34.12 -18.93 -29.42
N VAL A 261 -34.97 -19.46 -28.55
CA VAL A 261 -36.01 -20.42 -28.93
C VAL A 261 -37.15 -19.60 -29.53
N VAL A 262 -37.37 -19.72 -30.84
CA VAL A 262 -38.57 -19.17 -31.48
C VAL A 262 -39.69 -20.17 -31.25
N GLU A 263 -40.54 -19.89 -30.26
CA GLU A 263 -41.80 -20.63 -30.13
C GLU A 263 -42.66 -20.34 -31.35
N VAL A 264 -42.97 -21.38 -32.13
CA VAL A 264 -43.94 -21.28 -33.23
C VAL A 264 -45.31 -21.04 -32.62
N LYS A 265 -45.74 -19.77 -32.61
CA LYS A 265 -47.12 -19.41 -32.32
C LYS A 265 -47.99 -19.90 -33.47
N THR A 266 -48.79 -20.94 -33.25
CA THR A 266 -49.88 -21.32 -34.17
C THR A 266 -50.90 -20.18 -34.16
N GLU A 267 -51.11 -19.54 -35.31
CA GLU A 267 -52.07 -18.44 -35.47
C GLU A 267 -53.51 -18.94 -35.28
N ALA A 268 -54.22 -18.38 -34.31
CA ALA A 268 -55.66 -18.15 -34.41
C ALA A 268 -55.86 -16.76 -35.05
N ALA A 269 -56.85 -16.66 -35.93
CA ALA A 269 -57.07 -15.54 -36.86
C ALA A 269 -56.95 -14.14 -36.23
N ALA A 270 -56.24 -13.26 -36.94
CA ALA A 270 -55.96 -11.89 -36.54
C ALA A 270 -57.20 -10.98 -36.63
N ALA A 271 -57.36 -10.10 -35.63
CA ALA A 271 -58.20 -8.91 -35.72
C ALA A 271 -57.33 -7.67 -36.08
N PRO A 272 -57.87 -6.66 -36.79
CA PRO A 272 -57.08 -5.55 -37.32
C PRO A 272 -56.52 -4.62 -36.25
N VAL A 273 -55.27 -4.20 -36.44
CA VAL A 273 -54.53 -3.26 -35.58
C VAL A 273 -54.87 -1.82 -35.97
N ILE A 274 -55.18 -0.99 -34.96
CA ILE A 274 -55.18 0.47 -35.07
C ILE A 274 -53.81 0.95 -34.55
N PRO A 275 -53.01 1.67 -35.36
CA PRO A 275 -51.69 2.14 -34.94
C PRO A 275 -51.79 3.52 -34.28
N GLU A 276 -51.03 3.72 -33.21
CA GLU A 276 -50.81 5.05 -32.61
C GLU A 276 -49.32 5.48 -32.69
N GLU A 277 -49.14 6.77 -32.89
CA GLU A 277 -47.90 7.54 -32.97
C GLU A 277 -47.30 7.90 -31.59
N SER A 278 -45.97 7.92 -31.57
CA SER A 278 -45.06 8.95 -31.01
C SER A 278 -45.42 9.82 -29.78
N PHE A 279 -44.54 9.70 -28.77
CA PHE A 279 -44.08 10.66 -27.74
C PHE A 279 -45.07 11.24 -26.71
N GLY A 280 -44.71 11.10 -25.43
CA GLY A 280 -45.29 11.88 -24.34
C GLY A 280 -44.67 11.59 -22.97
N SER A 281 -44.24 12.64 -22.30
CA SER A 281 -43.40 12.68 -21.10
C SER A 281 -44.08 12.35 -19.77
N ALA A 282 -43.25 11.88 -18.83
CA ALA A 282 -43.16 12.21 -17.40
C ALA A 282 -44.41 12.48 -16.54
N ALA A 283 -44.39 11.84 -15.36
CA ALA A 283 -44.91 12.30 -14.07
C ALA A 283 -46.44 12.41 -13.93
N ASP A 284 -47.04 11.43 -13.24
CA ASP A 284 -47.69 11.65 -11.95
C ASP A 284 -48.35 10.36 -11.42
N MET A 285 -47.88 9.91 -10.25
CA MET A 285 -48.69 9.78 -9.02
C MET A 285 -48.10 8.71 -8.07
N LEU A 286 -47.43 9.25 -7.06
CA LEU A 286 -47.25 8.68 -5.73
C LEU A 286 -48.59 8.46 -5.01
N ARG A 287 -48.67 7.42 -4.17
CA ARG A 287 -49.41 7.25 -2.89
C ARG A 287 -49.67 5.75 -2.70
N ASP A 288 -49.28 5.06 -1.62
CA ASP A 288 -49.28 5.44 -0.21
C ASP A 288 -48.16 4.78 0.65
N ALA A 289 -47.89 5.49 1.75
CA ALA A 289 -46.95 5.35 2.86
C ALA A 289 -47.04 4.02 3.66
N GLU A 290 -45.93 3.42 4.09
CA GLU A 290 -45.16 3.68 5.34
C GLU A 290 -45.89 3.28 6.65
N LEU A 291 -45.29 2.36 7.44
CA LEU A 291 -44.92 2.61 8.85
C LEU A 291 -44.29 1.39 9.58
N ALA A 292 -43.27 1.74 10.38
CA ALA A 292 -42.83 1.16 11.65
C ALA A 292 -41.74 0.06 11.68
N ALA A 293 -40.57 0.45 12.20
CA ALA A 293 -39.59 -0.40 12.89
C ALA A 293 -40.10 -0.83 14.29
N PRO A 294 -39.46 -1.80 14.98
CA PRO A 294 -38.44 -1.37 15.95
C PRO A 294 -37.24 -2.31 16.19
N MET A 295 -36.33 -1.75 16.99
CA MET A 295 -35.02 -2.11 17.55
C MET A 295 -34.81 -3.51 18.15
N MET A 296 -33.56 -4.01 18.10
CA MET A 296 -32.67 -4.28 19.27
C MET A 296 -31.52 -5.24 18.89
N SER A 297 -30.30 -4.86 19.24
CA SER A 297 -29.09 -5.70 19.20
C SER A 297 -28.37 -5.58 20.54
N ALA A 298 -27.94 -6.70 21.14
CA ALA A 298 -26.79 -6.75 22.05
C ALA A 298 -26.38 -8.19 22.44
N MET A 299 -25.20 -8.60 21.97
CA MET A 299 -24.14 -9.41 22.62
C MET A 299 -24.37 -10.90 22.96
N PRO A 300 -23.31 -11.71 23.25
CA PRO A 300 -21.87 -11.57 22.99
C PRO A 300 -21.22 -12.80 22.31
N ALA A 301 -19.95 -12.64 21.90
CA ALA A 301 -19.03 -13.72 21.55
C ALA A 301 -18.26 -14.27 22.78
N PRO A 302 -17.79 -15.53 22.73
CA PRO A 302 -16.54 -15.91 23.40
C PRO A 302 -15.47 -16.47 22.43
N ALA A 303 -14.24 -16.43 22.93
CA ALA A 303 -12.94 -16.60 22.29
C ALA A 303 -12.60 -18.00 21.71
N PRO A 304 -11.53 -18.12 20.89
CA PRO A 304 -10.96 -19.40 20.49
C PRO A 304 -10.12 -20.04 21.61
N ALA A 305 -10.30 -21.35 21.82
CA ALA A 305 -9.50 -22.16 22.74
C ALA A 305 -8.34 -22.88 22.03
N ALA A 306 -7.32 -23.18 22.83
CA ALA A 306 -5.97 -23.59 22.50
C ALA A 306 -5.82 -24.97 21.81
N ALA A 307 -4.74 -25.08 21.03
CA ALA A 307 -4.19 -26.32 20.51
C ALA A 307 -3.58 -27.22 21.61
N PRO A 308 -3.63 -28.56 21.49
CA PRO A 308 -2.96 -29.44 22.42
C PRO A 308 -1.46 -29.56 22.12
N ARG A 309 -0.67 -29.35 23.18
CA ARG A 309 0.77 -29.61 23.26
C ARG A 309 1.05 -31.11 23.13
N ARG A 310 1.99 -31.48 22.24
CA ARG A 310 2.62 -32.80 22.24
C ARG A 310 3.79 -32.83 23.23
N SER A 311 3.80 -33.90 24.01
CA SER A 311 4.81 -34.27 25.01
C SER A 311 6.14 -34.62 24.34
N ARG A 312 7.21 -34.03 24.85
CA ARG A 312 8.61 -34.30 24.52
C ARG A 312 9.12 -35.35 25.49
N ALA A 313 9.43 -36.54 24.97
CA ALA A 313 10.17 -37.57 25.70
C ALA A 313 11.67 -37.27 25.60
N GLU A 314 12.31 -37.18 26.77
CA GLU A 314 13.76 -37.13 26.94
C GLU A 314 14.35 -38.52 26.69
N ARG A 315 15.33 -38.60 25.78
CA ARG A 315 16.38 -39.61 25.83
C ARG A 315 17.71 -38.91 25.67
N GLY A 316 18.52 -38.98 26.72
CA GLY A 316 19.89 -38.53 26.75
C GLY A 316 20.77 -39.33 25.80
N GLY A 317 21.59 -38.60 25.06
CA GLY A 317 22.78 -39.09 24.38
C GLY A 317 23.87 -38.05 24.59
N GLN A 318 24.84 -38.40 25.44
CA GLN A 318 26.07 -37.63 25.64
C GLN A 318 26.78 -37.45 24.30
N VAL A 319 27.10 -36.21 23.97
CA VAL A 319 28.06 -35.87 22.91
C VAL A 319 29.28 -35.27 23.62
N PRO A 320 30.52 -35.74 23.37
CA PRO A 320 31.68 -35.26 24.12
C PRO A 320 31.97 -33.81 23.77
N VAL A 321 32.21 -33.00 24.80
CA VAL A 321 32.82 -31.68 24.70
C VAL A 321 34.29 -31.87 24.29
N GLY A 322 34.58 -31.62 23.02
CA GLY A 322 35.94 -31.46 22.50
C GLY A 322 36.38 -30.00 22.65
N GLY A 323 37.57 -29.80 23.22
CA GLY A 323 38.19 -28.49 23.43
C GLY A 323 38.56 -27.73 22.13
N PRO A 324 39.04 -26.49 22.26
CA PRO A 324 39.23 -25.56 21.15
C PRO A 324 40.47 -25.92 20.33
N GLY A 325 40.28 -26.24 19.05
CA GLY A 325 41.38 -26.43 18.11
C GLY A 325 41.08 -27.42 16.99
N SER A 326 40.37 -26.99 15.96
CA SER A 326 40.61 -27.50 14.60
C SER A 326 40.33 -26.39 13.59
N GLY A 327 41.36 -26.02 12.83
CA GLY A 327 41.24 -25.13 11.69
C GLY A 327 40.48 -25.84 10.58
N GLY A 328 39.18 -25.59 10.51
CA GLY A 328 38.44 -25.80 9.27
C GLY A 328 38.99 -24.86 8.18
N PRO A 329 38.83 -25.20 6.90
CA PRO A 329 39.19 -24.28 5.83
C PRO A 329 38.38 -22.98 5.99
N LYS A 330 39.05 -21.83 5.83
CA LYS A 330 38.40 -20.52 5.92
C LYS A 330 37.22 -20.45 4.95
N LEU A 331 36.11 -19.84 5.36
CA LEU A 331 34.90 -19.71 4.53
C LEU A 331 35.24 -19.13 3.15
N ARG A 332 36.10 -18.10 3.13
CA ARG A 332 36.63 -17.50 1.92
C ARG A 332 37.35 -18.49 1.02
N GLU A 333 38.26 -19.30 1.57
CA GLU A 333 39.02 -20.30 0.80
C GLU A 333 38.10 -21.38 0.20
N VAL A 334 37.04 -21.77 0.92
CA VAL A 334 36.02 -22.70 0.40
C VAL A 334 35.19 -22.05 -0.71
N MET A 335 34.85 -20.78 -0.56
CA MET A 335 34.15 -20.01 -1.58
C MET A 335 35.03 -19.85 -2.83
N GLU A 336 36.28 -19.42 -2.71
CA GLU A 336 37.20 -19.26 -3.85
C GLU A 336 37.51 -20.58 -4.57
N LYS A 337 37.50 -21.71 -3.85
CA LYS A 337 37.64 -23.06 -4.43
C LYS A 337 36.36 -23.57 -5.10
N SER A 338 35.21 -22.93 -4.87
CA SER A 338 33.96 -23.28 -5.55
C SER A 338 34.05 -22.89 -7.02
N ALA A 339 33.54 -23.75 -7.91
CA ALA A 339 33.70 -23.54 -9.34
C ALA A 339 33.12 -22.18 -9.79
N PRO A 340 33.80 -21.46 -10.71
CA PRO A 340 33.33 -20.16 -11.18
C PRO A 340 31.94 -20.29 -11.81
N VAL A 341 31.04 -19.40 -11.42
CA VAL A 341 29.69 -19.30 -11.98
C VAL A 341 29.77 -18.43 -13.22
N THR A 342 29.60 -19.00 -14.41
CA THR A 342 29.55 -18.22 -15.66
C THR A 342 28.09 -18.01 -16.02
N THR A 343 27.58 -16.79 -15.83
CA THR A 343 26.25 -16.44 -16.34
C THR A 343 26.32 -15.83 -17.71
N LEU A 344 25.67 -16.47 -18.68
CA LEU A 344 25.43 -15.88 -19.99
C LEU A 344 24.34 -14.83 -19.84
N THR A 345 24.64 -13.60 -20.22
CA THR A 345 23.67 -12.52 -20.17
C THR A 345 23.37 -12.02 -21.55
N ARG A 346 22.08 -11.80 -21.78
CA ARG A 346 21.55 -11.27 -23.02
C ARG A 346 20.50 -10.25 -22.66
N GLU A 347 20.67 -9.03 -23.15
CA GLU A 347 19.59 -8.05 -23.17
C GLU A 347 18.66 -8.41 -24.33
N VAL A 348 17.39 -8.68 -24.03
CA VAL A 348 16.34 -8.91 -25.03
C VAL A 348 15.29 -7.84 -24.81
N GLY A 349 15.50 -6.66 -25.43
CA GLY A 349 14.72 -5.46 -25.11
C GLY A 349 15.04 -4.97 -23.69
N ASP A 350 14.01 -4.68 -22.90
CA ASP A 350 14.15 -4.27 -21.48
C ASP A 350 14.27 -5.46 -20.50
N LEU A 351 14.28 -6.70 -21.01
CA LEU A 351 14.36 -7.91 -20.19
C LEU A 351 15.82 -8.34 -20.01
N PHE A 352 16.16 -8.79 -18.80
CA PHE A 352 17.49 -9.27 -18.44
C PHE A 352 17.47 -10.77 -18.17
N GLU A 353 18.34 -11.53 -18.84
CA GLU A 353 18.46 -12.99 -18.70
C GLU A 353 19.67 -13.39 -17.86
N TYR A 354 19.43 -14.17 -16.81
CA TYR A 354 20.46 -15.00 -16.15
C TYR A 354 20.46 -16.39 -16.79
N GLY A 355 21.34 -16.62 -17.76
CA GLY A 355 21.56 -17.94 -18.32
C GLY A 355 22.49 -18.76 -17.41
N VAL A 356 22.01 -19.89 -16.90
CA VAL A 356 22.84 -20.84 -16.13
C VAL A 356 23.66 -21.66 -17.12
N ASP A 357 24.98 -21.62 -17.02
CA ASP A 357 25.90 -22.31 -17.92
C ASP A 357 25.83 -23.84 -17.83
N ARG A 358 25.64 -24.35 -16.61
CA ARG A 358 25.59 -25.78 -16.33
C ARG A 358 24.16 -26.32 -16.40
N PRO A 359 23.96 -27.52 -16.96
CA PRO A 359 22.67 -28.19 -16.90
C PRO A 359 22.18 -28.33 -15.46
N VAL A 360 20.89 -28.09 -15.25
CA VAL A 360 20.24 -28.14 -13.94
C VAL A 360 19.29 -29.34 -13.90
N THR A 361 19.28 -30.07 -12.79
CA THR A 361 18.33 -31.15 -12.53
C THR A 361 17.49 -30.79 -11.30
N VAL A 362 16.16 -30.76 -11.47
CA VAL A 362 15.17 -30.49 -10.41
C VAL A 362 14.03 -31.47 -10.57
N HIS A 363 13.92 -32.44 -9.65
CA HIS A 363 12.84 -33.42 -9.72
C HIS A 363 11.48 -32.78 -9.46
N ARG A 364 10.42 -33.46 -9.89
CA ARG A 364 9.04 -33.01 -9.66
C ARG A 364 8.77 -32.74 -8.18
N ASN A 365 8.02 -31.69 -7.90
CA ASN A 365 7.67 -31.23 -6.55
C ASN A 365 8.90 -30.97 -5.65
N GLN A 366 10.01 -30.54 -6.24
CA GLN A 366 11.21 -30.11 -5.51
C GLN A 366 11.60 -28.68 -5.86
N SER A 367 12.34 -28.05 -4.94
CA SER A 367 12.96 -26.75 -5.13
C SER A 367 14.46 -26.90 -5.23
N ALA A 368 15.11 -26.06 -6.02
CA ALA A 368 16.56 -26.00 -6.16
C ALA A 368 17.09 -24.58 -5.91
N LEU A 369 18.24 -24.50 -5.25
CA LEU A 369 19.06 -23.28 -5.18
C LEU A 369 20.10 -23.36 -6.28
N VAL A 370 19.96 -22.50 -7.29
CA VAL A 370 20.84 -22.45 -8.45
C VAL A 370 21.77 -21.25 -8.32
N PRO A 371 23.10 -21.43 -8.40
CA PRO A 371 24.02 -20.30 -8.32
C PRO A 371 23.92 -19.45 -9.60
N ILE A 372 23.69 -18.15 -9.43
CA ILE A 372 23.54 -17.17 -10.53
C ILE A 372 24.62 -16.09 -10.52
N LEU A 373 25.40 -15.99 -9.45
CA LEU A 373 26.45 -15.00 -9.35
C LEU A 373 27.48 -15.44 -8.32
N HIS A 374 28.75 -15.30 -8.68
CA HIS A 374 29.85 -15.39 -7.73
C HIS A 374 30.98 -14.49 -8.20
N LYS A 375 31.03 -13.24 -7.71
CA LYS A 375 32.01 -12.23 -8.13
C LYS A 375 32.38 -11.28 -6.99
N PRO A 376 33.60 -10.71 -7.01
CA PRO A 376 33.90 -9.55 -6.20
C PRO A 376 33.08 -8.33 -6.66
N PHE A 377 32.87 -7.38 -5.74
CA PHE A 377 32.26 -6.08 -6.05
C PHE A 377 33.05 -4.93 -5.42
N GLU A 378 32.80 -3.70 -5.87
CA GLU A 378 33.33 -2.51 -5.21
C GLU A 378 32.39 -2.12 -4.07
N GLY A 379 32.82 -2.28 -2.82
CA GLY A 379 32.04 -1.82 -1.70
C GLY A 379 32.82 -1.80 -0.40
N LYS A 380 32.25 -1.11 0.59
CA LYS A 380 32.87 -0.96 1.91
C LYS A 380 31.81 -0.78 2.98
N ARG A 381 32.18 -1.12 4.20
CA ARG A 381 31.36 -0.89 5.38
C ARG A 381 31.34 0.60 5.72
N VAL A 382 30.16 1.16 5.90
CA VAL A 382 29.90 2.56 6.26
C VAL A 382 28.75 2.63 7.26
N LEU A 383 28.55 3.80 7.86
CA LEU A 383 27.40 4.08 8.72
C LEU A 383 26.48 5.07 8.02
N LEU A 384 25.17 4.85 8.10
CA LEU A 384 24.15 5.77 7.62
C LEU A 384 23.28 6.21 8.78
N TYR A 385 23.34 7.49 9.12
CA TYR A 385 22.47 8.10 10.12
C TYR A 385 21.33 8.84 9.44
N ASN A 386 20.10 8.45 9.78
CA ASN A 386 18.88 9.15 9.42
C ASN A 386 18.02 9.27 10.68
N ARG A 387 17.76 10.51 11.12
CA ARG A 387 16.99 10.81 12.35
C ARG A 387 15.60 10.19 12.34
N ALA A 388 14.94 10.16 11.17
CA ALA A 388 13.58 9.62 11.03
C ALA A 388 13.56 8.09 11.14
N THR A 389 14.65 7.41 10.74
CA THR A 389 14.79 5.96 10.89
C THR A 389 15.19 5.58 12.32
N ARG A 390 16.22 6.22 12.88
CA ARG A 390 16.63 6.07 14.28
C ARG A 390 17.20 7.37 14.80
N GLU A 391 16.70 7.79 15.97
CA GLU A 391 17.10 9.04 16.60
C GLU A 391 18.57 9.08 17.04
N LYS A 392 19.13 7.97 17.55
CA LYS A 392 20.43 7.98 18.25
C LYS A 392 21.58 7.26 17.55
N ASN A 393 21.32 6.11 16.93
CA ASN A 393 22.37 5.25 16.38
C ASN A 393 22.22 5.13 14.87
N PRO A 394 23.29 5.26 14.09
CA PRO A 394 23.25 4.98 12.67
C PRO A 394 23.03 3.49 12.38
N MET A 395 22.60 3.21 11.16
CA MET A 395 22.62 1.87 10.57
C MET A 395 24.04 1.57 10.07
N ALA A 396 24.55 0.37 10.34
CA ALA A 396 25.67 -0.18 9.60
C ALA A 396 25.18 -0.59 8.22
N CYS A 397 25.86 -0.09 7.19
CA CYS A 397 25.52 -0.27 5.79
C CYS A 397 26.73 -0.75 5.00
N ILE A 398 26.47 -1.39 3.88
CA ILE A 398 27.46 -1.57 2.82
C ILE A 398 27.19 -0.49 1.78
N GLU A 399 28.16 0.38 1.53
CA GLU A 399 28.17 1.24 0.34
C GLU A 399 28.54 0.32 -0.84
N LEU A 400 27.54 -0.20 -1.53
CA LEU A 400 27.68 -1.19 -2.59
C LEU A 400 27.61 -0.50 -3.95
N LYS A 401 28.63 -0.70 -4.78
CA LYS A 401 28.60 -0.40 -6.21
C LYS A 401 28.57 -1.70 -6.98
N ASN A 402 27.58 -1.83 -7.87
CA ASN A 402 27.44 -3.03 -8.68
C ASN A 402 28.46 -3.05 -9.83
N THR A 403 29.62 -3.67 -9.60
CA THR A 403 30.67 -3.87 -10.61
C THR A 403 30.65 -5.28 -11.22
N THR A 404 29.60 -6.06 -10.95
CA THR A 404 29.49 -7.47 -11.39
C THR A 404 29.28 -7.60 -12.90
N GLY A 405 28.85 -6.52 -13.55
CA GLY A 405 28.41 -6.46 -14.94
C GLY A 405 27.00 -6.99 -15.17
N LEU A 406 26.32 -7.48 -14.13
CA LEU A 406 24.96 -8.01 -14.21
C LEU A 406 23.99 -7.02 -13.56
N THR A 407 22.74 -6.99 -14.03
CA THR A 407 21.65 -6.47 -13.17
C THR A 407 21.53 -7.40 -11.97
N LEU A 408 21.45 -6.86 -10.76
CA LEU A 408 21.16 -7.60 -9.53
C LEU A 408 19.68 -7.42 -9.23
N GLU A 409 18.91 -8.50 -9.20
CA GLU A 409 17.49 -8.43 -8.82
C GLU A 409 17.33 -8.26 -7.31
N GLY A 410 16.31 -7.51 -6.88
CA GLY A 410 16.05 -7.32 -5.46
C GLY A 410 15.75 -8.62 -4.70
N GLY A 411 16.28 -8.75 -3.48
CA GLY A 411 16.16 -9.94 -2.65
C GLY A 411 16.94 -9.85 -1.33
N PRO A 412 16.72 -10.80 -0.40
CA PRO A 412 17.38 -10.82 0.90
C PRO A 412 18.89 -11.07 0.76
N VAL A 413 19.67 -10.42 1.61
CA VAL A 413 21.13 -10.52 1.69
C VAL A 413 21.53 -10.94 3.10
N THR A 414 22.31 -12.01 3.22
CA THR A 414 23.01 -12.33 4.46
C THR A 414 24.39 -11.70 4.44
N VAL A 415 24.77 -10.98 5.51
CA VAL A 415 26.08 -10.31 5.61
C VAL A 415 26.93 -11.01 6.66
N THR A 416 28.14 -11.39 6.26
CA THR A 416 29.17 -11.95 7.12
C THR A 416 30.43 -11.10 7.11
N GLU A 417 30.96 -10.75 8.28
CA GLU A 417 32.20 -9.99 8.48
C GLU A 417 33.20 -10.91 9.23
N ASP A 418 34.39 -11.15 8.68
CA ASP A 418 35.42 -12.04 9.24
C ASP A 418 34.87 -13.41 9.73
N GLU A 419 34.16 -14.10 8.83
CA GLU A 419 33.49 -15.40 9.08
C GLU A 419 32.36 -15.40 10.14
N ARG A 420 31.91 -14.22 10.58
CA ARG A 420 30.83 -14.09 11.56
C ARG A 420 29.59 -13.49 10.93
N TYR A 421 28.43 -14.05 11.24
CA TYR A 421 27.15 -13.45 10.89
C TYR A 421 26.98 -12.10 11.60
N VAL A 422 26.80 -11.03 10.84
CA VAL A 422 26.64 -9.66 11.38
C VAL A 422 25.27 -9.05 11.10
N GLY A 423 24.47 -9.66 10.23
CA GLY A 423 23.10 -9.23 9.98
C GLY A 423 22.55 -9.64 8.63
N GLU A 424 21.38 -9.11 8.33
CA GLU A 424 20.65 -9.30 7.09
C GLU A 424 20.20 -7.96 6.53
N ALA A 425 20.13 -7.87 5.21
CA ALA A 425 19.65 -6.70 4.51
C ALA A 425 18.67 -7.08 3.39
N MET A 426 17.98 -6.08 2.86
CA MET A 426 17.24 -6.20 1.61
C MET A 426 18.00 -5.44 0.52
N LEU A 427 18.28 -6.12 -0.60
CA LEU A 427 18.82 -5.48 -1.79
C LEU A 427 17.67 -5.07 -2.70
N ASP A 428 17.70 -3.85 -3.22
CA ASP A 428 16.82 -3.43 -4.32
C ASP A 428 17.39 -3.90 -5.66
N THR A 429 16.61 -3.81 -6.73
CA THR A 429 17.16 -4.07 -8.06
C THR A 429 18.22 -3.03 -8.41
N MET A 430 19.41 -3.48 -8.82
CA MET A 430 20.56 -2.63 -9.14
C MET A 430 21.08 -2.94 -10.54
N LYS A 431 21.10 -1.94 -11.42
CA LYS A 431 21.75 -2.04 -12.73
C LYS A 431 23.28 -2.03 -12.59
N PRO A 432 24.03 -2.44 -13.63
CA PRO A 432 25.48 -2.29 -13.64
C PRO A 432 25.89 -0.83 -13.35
N ASN A 433 26.91 -0.67 -12.49
CA ASN A 433 27.45 0.60 -11.99
C ASN A 433 26.57 1.39 -11.00
N ASP A 434 25.36 0.93 -10.70
CA ASP A 434 24.53 1.56 -9.65
C ASP A 434 25.24 1.50 -8.29
N ARG A 435 25.04 2.56 -7.49
CA ARG A 435 25.54 2.69 -6.12
C ARG A 435 24.37 2.78 -5.15
N ARG A 436 24.39 1.97 -4.08
CA ARG A 436 23.36 1.94 -3.05
C ARG A 436 23.97 1.73 -1.66
N PHE A 437 23.32 2.28 -0.65
CA PHE A 437 23.57 1.95 0.74
C PHE A 437 22.67 0.78 1.13
N VAL A 438 23.25 -0.32 1.59
CA VAL A 438 22.53 -1.55 1.97
C VAL A 438 22.61 -1.71 3.49
N PRO A 439 21.63 -1.22 4.27
CA PRO A 439 21.63 -1.30 5.72
C PRO A 439 21.39 -2.74 6.20
N TYR A 440 22.22 -3.24 7.12
CA TYR A 440 22.16 -4.62 7.60
C TYR A 440 22.13 -4.78 9.14
N ALA A 441 22.51 -3.75 9.90
CA ALA A 441 22.51 -3.79 11.35
C ALA A 441 22.43 -2.38 11.96
N VAL A 442 22.15 -2.27 13.26
CA VAL A 442 22.30 -1.02 14.01
C VAL A 442 23.72 -0.94 14.58
N GLU A 443 24.39 0.18 14.39
CA GLU A 443 25.72 0.42 14.96
C GLU A 443 25.60 1.04 16.36
N LEU A 444 25.85 0.24 17.39
CA LEU A 444 25.80 0.67 18.79
C LEU A 444 27.07 1.40 19.23
N GLY A 445 28.18 1.18 18.53
CA GLY A 445 29.46 1.84 18.74
C GLY A 445 29.49 3.30 18.27
N CYS A 446 28.48 3.79 17.55
CA CYS A 446 28.38 5.18 17.14
C CYS A 446 27.07 5.79 17.67
N VAL A 447 27.16 6.97 18.27
CA VAL A 447 25.99 7.72 18.74
C VAL A 447 26.00 9.10 18.11
N VAL A 448 24.85 9.52 17.60
CA VAL A 448 24.61 10.86 17.08
C VAL A 448 23.55 11.53 17.95
N SER A 449 23.82 12.74 18.40
CA SER A 449 22.84 13.63 19.01
C SER A 449 22.68 14.87 18.15
N ILE A 450 21.46 15.41 18.15
CA ILE A 450 21.11 16.57 17.33
C ILE A 450 20.69 17.71 18.24
N GLU A 451 21.14 18.91 17.90
CA GLU A 451 20.62 20.16 18.42
C GLU A 451 20.09 20.99 17.25
N ASP A 452 18.81 21.36 17.32
CA ASP A 452 18.17 22.23 16.33
C ASP A 452 18.01 23.62 16.92
N LEU A 453 18.48 24.63 16.20
CA LEU A 453 18.26 26.04 16.48
C LEU A 453 17.60 26.67 15.27
N THR A 454 16.47 27.34 15.50
CA THR A 454 15.83 28.18 14.49
C THR A 454 15.84 29.61 14.99
N GLU A 455 16.32 30.51 14.15
CA GLU A 455 16.40 31.93 14.46
C GLU A 455 16.13 32.77 13.22
N ASP A 456 15.75 34.02 13.44
CA ASP A 456 15.63 34.99 12.36
C ASP A 456 17.00 35.64 12.16
N GLY A 457 17.55 35.45 10.96
CA GLY A 457 18.77 36.12 10.52
C GLY A 457 18.59 37.63 10.36
N PRO A 458 19.68 38.36 10.08
CA PRO A 458 19.60 39.80 9.90
C PRO A 458 18.70 40.16 8.71
N VAL A 459 18.03 41.31 8.82
CA VAL A 459 17.32 41.93 7.70
C VAL A 459 18.36 42.34 6.66
N PHE A 460 18.17 41.87 5.44
CA PHE A 460 19.08 42.18 4.31
C PHE A 460 18.45 43.19 3.34
N ARG A 461 17.15 43.47 3.48
CA ARG A 461 16.47 44.43 2.61
C ARG A 461 15.26 45.05 3.29
N VAL A 462 15.07 46.35 3.08
CA VAL A 462 13.92 47.09 3.57
C VAL A 462 13.30 47.89 2.44
N VAL A 463 11.99 47.78 2.27
CA VAL A 463 11.21 48.53 1.30
C VAL A 463 10.10 49.27 2.01
N VAL A 464 10.04 50.59 1.84
CA VAL A 464 8.94 51.43 2.29
C VAL A 464 8.15 51.87 1.07
N ASN A 465 6.86 51.55 1.05
CA ASN A 465 5.96 51.99 0.00
C ASN A 465 4.52 52.04 0.52
N ALA A 466 3.75 53.06 0.08
CA ALA A 466 2.31 53.17 0.32
C ALA A 466 1.88 52.97 1.80
N GLY A 467 2.66 53.49 2.75
CA GLY A 467 2.36 53.39 4.18
C GLY A 467 2.73 52.07 4.85
N MET A 468 3.47 51.20 4.17
CA MET A 468 4.01 49.96 4.72
C MET A 468 5.54 49.95 4.63
N LEU A 469 6.18 49.47 5.69
CA LEU A 469 7.59 49.10 5.69
C LEU A 469 7.69 47.58 5.72
N VAL A 470 8.26 47.00 4.67
CA VAL A 470 8.52 45.57 4.54
C VAL A 470 10.00 45.32 4.77
N ALA A 471 10.34 44.59 5.81
CA ALA A 471 11.70 44.14 6.10
C ALA A 471 11.84 42.67 5.69
N GLU A 472 12.68 42.39 4.70
CA GLU A 472 13.03 41.04 4.25
C GLU A 472 14.27 40.54 5.03
N TYR A 473 14.17 39.33 5.55
CA TYR A 473 15.23 38.66 6.30
C TYR A 473 15.27 37.19 5.91
N PHE A 474 16.29 36.47 6.40
CA PHE A 474 16.32 35.01 6.28
C PHE A 474 15.84 34.38 7.57
N HIS A 475 14.91 33.45 7.51
CA HIS A 475 14.82 32.44 8.56
C HIS A 475 16.03 31.53 8.41
N VAL A 476 16.76 31.31 9.49
CA VAL A 476 17.97 30.47 9.51
C VAL A 476 17.71 29.30 10.44
N ARG A 477 17.95 28.10 9.93
CA ARG A 477 17.89 26.87 10.70
C ARG A 477 19.29 26.28 10.77
N ARG A 478 19.74 26.00 11.99
CA ARG A 478 21.02 25.36 12.27
C ARG A 478 20.73 24.02 12.93
N THR A 479 21.08 22.94 12.25
CA THR A 479 21.02 21.59 12.81
C THR A 479 22.44 21.12 13.06
N THR A 480 22.83 21.04 14.33
CA THR A 480 24.14 20.57 14.75
C THR A 480 24.09 19.09 15.07
N TYR A 481 24.90 18.30 14.37
CA TYR A 481 25.08 16.88 14.59
C TYR A 481 26.35 16.64 15.40
N LEU A 482 26.20 16.12 16.61
CA LEU A 482 27.30 15.67 17.44
C LEU A 482 27.42 14.15 17.32
N SER A 483 28.47 13.69 16.64
CA SER A 483 28.75 12.28 16.39
C SER A 483 29.87 11.80 17.29
N ARG A 484 29.67 10.67 17.98
CA ARG A 484 30.65 10.04 18.87
C ARG A 484 30.88 8.61 18.45
N ASN A 485 32.09 8.30 17.99
CA ASN A 485 32.56 6.95 17.74
C ASN A 485 33.15 6.38 19.04
N LYS A 486 32.46 5.42 19.64
CA LYS A 486 32.87 4.66 20.83
C LYS A 486 33.59 3.35 20.47
N ALA A 487 33.64 2.98 19.19
CA ALA A 487 34.34 1.79 18.75
C ALA A 487 35.86 2.02 18.74
N GLN A 488 36.61 0.93 18.84
CA GLN A 488 38.09 0.92 18.75
C GLN A 488 38.60 0.91 17.30
N ARG A 489 37.73 1.19 16.33
CA ARG A 489 38.07 1.28 14.90
C ARG A 489 37.56 2.59 14.32
N ALA A 490 38.22 3.08 13.27
CA ALA A 490 37.73 4.21 12.49
C ALA A 490 36.41 3.84 11.79
N GLN A 491 35.53 4.83 11.63
CA GLN A 491 34.21 4.67 11.02
C GLN A 491 33.93 5.80 10.05
N VAL A 492 33.36 5.47 8.89
CA VAL A 492 32.87 6.46 7.92
C VAL A 492 31.37 6.62 8.12
N LEU A 493 30.94 7.80 8.53
CA LEU A 493 29.55 8.14 8.81
C LEU A 493 28.98 9.03 7.72
N TYR A 494 27.86 8.63 7.13
CA TYR A 494 27.02 9.46 6.28
C TYR A 494 25.80 9.92 7.09
N VAL A 495 25.57 11.23 7.13
CA VAL A 495 24.41 11.84 7.78
C VAL A 495 23.43 12.30 6.71
N GLU A 496 22.22 11.76 6.73
CA GLU A 496 21.11 12.23 5.90
C GLU A 496 20.38 13.38 6.60
N HIS A 497 20.54 14.56 6.02
CA HIS A 497 19.79 15.76 6.42
C HIS A 497 18.63 15.97 5.44
N PRO A 498 17.38 16.06 5.93
CA PRO A 498 16.21 16.16 5.06
C PRO A 498 16.18 17.48 4.30
N ARG A 499 15.86 17.45 3.01
CA ARG A 499 15.76 18.62 2.14
C ARG A 499 14.30 19.08 2.06
N GLN A 500 13.91 20.02 2.92
CA GLN A 500 12.49 20.42 3.10
C GLN A 500 12.16 21.79 2.51
N GLY A 501 12.63 22.07 1.29
CA GLY A 501 12.32 23.33 0.59
C GLY A 501 13.08 24.56 1.07
N TRP A 502 13.92 24.44 2.09
CA TRP A 502 14.90 25.45 2.47
C TRP A 502 16.15 25.29 1.60
N GLU A 503 16.90 26.37 1.41
CA GLU A 503 18.18 26.32 0.69
C GLU A 503 19.34 26.17 1.67
N LEU A 504 20.35 25.39 1.28
CA LEU A 504 21.58 25.28 2.05
C LEU A 504 22.30 26.64 2.03
N ALA A 505 22.69 27.15 3.20
CA ALA A 505 23.41 28.41 3.30
C ALA A 505 24.82 28.27 2.68
N LYS A 506 25.40 29.38 2.20
CA LYS A 506 26.69 29.38 1.48
C LYS A 506 27.87 28.92 2.34
N ASP A 507 27.77 29.11 3.65
CA ASP A 507 28.76 28.75 4.67
C ASP A 507 28.55 27.34 5.25
N ALA A 508 27.47 26.64 4.86
CA ALA A 508 27.23 25.29 5.29
C ALA A 508 28.23 24.30 4.63
N PRO A 509 28.50 23.15 5.26
CA PRO A 509 29.34 22.12 4.67
C PRO A 509 28.80 21.66 3.30
N GLU A 510 29.68 21.31 2.37
CA GLU A 510 29.26 20.74 1.09
C GLU A 510 28.81 19.29 1.28
N PRO A 511 27.63 18.89 0.73
CA PRO A 511 27.18 17.50 0.80
C PRO A 511 28.01 16.62 -0.14
N ALA A 512 28.33 15.41 0.31
CA ALA A 512 29.01 14.42 -0.51
C ALA A 512 28.08 13.87 -1.63
N GLU A 513 26.77 13.87 -1.38
CA GLU A 513 25.75 13.46 -2.33
C GLU A 513 24.45 14.24 -2.04
N THR A 514 23.72 14.60 -3.10
CA THR A 514 22.39 15.20 -2.98
C THR A 514 21.38 14.31 -3.69
N THR A 515 20.37 13.87 -2.95
CA THR A 515 19.22 13.11 -3.48
C THR A 515 18.00 14.04 -3.57
N GLU A 516 16.87 13.50 -4.04
CA GLU A 516 15.61 14.24 -4.05
C GLU A 516 15.19 14.69 -2.65
N GLY A 517 15.30 13.80 -1.66
CA GLY A 517 14.82 14.04 -0.29
C GLY A 517 15.89 14.46 0.73
N PHE A 518 17.19 14.31 0.43
CA PHE A 518 18.25 14.46 1.43
C PHE A 518 19.54 15.05 0.86
N TRP A 519 20.21 15.89 1.65
CA TRP A 519 21.65 16.15 1.55
C TRP A 519 22.39 15.13 2.43
N ARG A 520 23.40 14.47 1.86
CA ARG A 520 24.16 13.43 2.56
C ARG A 520 25.58 13.92 2.85
N PHE A 521 25.92 14.05 4.13
CA PHE A 521 27.23 14.55 4.57
C PHE A 521 28.12 13.40 5.03
N LYS A 522 29.31 13.26 4.44
CA LYS A 522 30.31 12.27 4.84
C LYS A 522 31.19 12.82 5.96
N ARG A 523 31.41 12.02 7.00
CA ARG A 523 32.25 12.29 8.18
C ARG A 523 33.17 11.10 8.43
N GLU A 524 34.44 11.38 8.72
CA GLU A 524 35.44 10.35 9.01
C GLU A 524 35.77 10.42 10.49
N LEU A 525 35.31 9.41 11.24
CA LEU A 525 35.43 9.36 12.70
C LEU A 525 36.55 8.40 13.07
N ALA A 526 37.66 8.91 13.60
CA ALA A 526 38.70 8.08 14.19
C ALA A 526 38.16 7.27 15.40
N ALA A 527 38.86 6.22 15.80
CA ALA A 527 38.50 5.41 16.96
C ALA A 527 38.42 6.29 18.22
N GLY A 528 37.33 6.17 18.99
CA GLY A 528 37.11 6.98 20.21
C GLY A 528 36.81 8.46 19.97
N ALA A 529 36.77 8.95 18.73
CA ALA A 529 36.66 10.37 18.43
C ALA A 529 35.23 10.91 18.59
N GLN A 530 35.14 12.22 18.83
CA GLN A 530 33.91 12.99 18.81
C GLN A 530 34.06 14.14 17.80
N GLU A 531 33.09 14.28 16.91
CA GLU A 531 33.04 15.32 15.89
C GLU A 531 31.69 16.01 15.94
N SER A 532 31.67 17.34 15.81
CA SER A 532 30.44 18.11 15.60
C SER A 532 30.48 18.80 14.26
N PHE A 533 29.38 18.78 13.51
CA PHE A 533 29.22 19.65 12.36
C PHE A 533 27.80 20.20 12.30
N THR A 534 27.65 21.40 11.74
CA THR A 534 26.37 22.12 11.68
C THR A 534 25.95 22.27 10.24
N VAL A 535 24.71 21.91 9.94
CA VAL A 535 24.04 22.19 8.67
C VAL A 535 23.23 23.46 8.85
N THR A 536 23.56 24.49 8.07
CA THR A 536 22.83 25.76 8.08
C THR A 536 21.96 25.84 6.85
N GLU A 537 20.65 25.94 7.04
CA GLU A 537 19.66 26.18 6.00
C GLU A 537 19.08 27.58 6.16
N ARG A 538 18.60 28.15 5.06
CA ARG A 538 17.89 29.42 5.10
C ARG A 538 16.70 29.45 4.15
N THR A 539 15.72 30.28 4.47
CA THR A 539 14.63 30.64 3.56
C THR A 539 14.24 32.10 3.76
N ARG A 540 13.62 32.72 2.76
CA ARG A 540 13.25 34.14 2.83
C ARG A 540 12.01 34.32 3.70
N GLY A 541 12.07 35.27 4.62
CA GLY A 541 10.97 35.76 5.42
C GLY A 541 10.75 37.26 5.18
N GLN A 542 9.56 37.74 5.53
CA GLN A 542 9.24 39.17 5.51
C GLN A 542 8.48 39.56 6.77
N ARG A 543 8.76 40.75 7.30
CA ARG A 543 8.02 41.41 8.38
C ARG A 543 7.43 42.69 7.83
N GLN A 544 6.15 42.93 8.13
CA GLN A 544 5.43 44.10 7.68
C GLN A 544 5.12 45.01 8.87
N TYR A 545 5.43 46.29 8.73
CA TYR A 545 5.15 47.32 9.71
C TYR A 545 4.25 48.37 9.08
N LEU A 546 3.14 48.67 9.73
CA LEU A 546 2.21 49.69 9.28
C LEU A 546 2.67 51.07 9.78
N ILE A 547 2.93 51.99 8.87
CA ILE A 547 3.48 53.31 9.21
C ILE A 547 2.46 54.16 9.97
N SER A 548 1.17 53.99 9.71
CA SER A 548 0.13 54.76 10.40
C SER A 548 0.04 54.45 11.90
N SER A 549 0.43 53.25 12.34
CA SER A 549 0.36 52.83 13.75
C SER A 549 1.72 52.79 14.45
N MET A 550 2.82 53.23 13.81
CA MET A 550 4.15 53.13 14.41
C MET A 550 4.38 54.12 15.55
N GLY A 551 5.05 53.71 16.63
CA GLY A 551 5.46 54.60 17.73
C GLY A 551 6.88 55.13 17.54
N LEU A 552 7.29 56.11 18.37
CA LEU A 552 8.66 56.64 18.35
C LEU A 552 9.71 55.55 18.72
N ASP A 553 9.34 54.59 19.56
CA ASP A 553 10.18 53.44 19.91
C ASP A 553 10.47 52.55 18.71
N GLN A 554 9.49 52.35 17.80
CA GLN A 554 9.68 51.59 16.57
C GLN A 554 10.61 52.33 15.60
N VAL A 555 10.48 53.65 15.48
CA VAL A 555 11.41 54.46 14.67
C VAL A 555 12.82 54.35 15.22
N THR A 556 12.97 54.41 16.55
CA THR A 556 14.26 54.24 17.23
C THR A 556 14.83 52.84 16.98
N TYR A 557 14.00 51.81 17.03
CA TYR A 557 14.37 50.44 16.69
C TYR A 557 14.86 50.34 15.23
N PHE A 558 14.13 50.90 14.26
CA PHE A 558 14.53 50.88 12.84
C PHE A 558 15.87 51.57 12.60
N VAL A 559 16.16 52.68 13.28
CA VAL A 559 17.47 53.34 13.21
C VAL A 559 18.55 52.47 13.84
N SER A 560 18.29 51.90 15.01
CA SER A 560 19.27 51.05 15.72
C SER A 560 19.67 49.81 14.92
N GLN A 561 18.71 49.23 14.18
CA GLN A 561 18.91 48.07 13.32
C GLN A 561 19.33 48.45 11.89
N ARG A 562 19.54 49.74 11.61
CA ARG A 562 19.90 50.29 10.28
C ARG A 562 18.87 49.98 9.17
N PHE A 563 17.61 49.74 9.52
CA PHE A 563 16.55 49.50 8.53
C PHE A 563 16.26 50.74 7.68
N VAL A 564 16.49 51.92 8.26
CA VAL A 564 16.29 53.23 7.63
C VAL A 564 17.50 54.12 7.90
N ASP A 565 17.82 55.01 6.96
CA ASP A 565 18.84 56.05 7.15
C ASP A 565 18.31 57.22 8.01
N GLU A 566 19.19 58.16 8.38
CA GLU A 566 18.81 59.31 9.21
C GLU A 566 17.72 60.17 8.56
N LYS A 567 17.73 60.28 7.23
CA LYS A 567 16.75 61.05 6.46
C LYS A 567 15.36 60.44 6.57
N MET A 568 15.24 59.15 6.30
CA MET A 568 13.98 58.42 6.38
C MET A 568 13.50 58.32 7.82
N ALA A 569 14.40 58.14 8.80
CA ALA A 569 14.06 58.22 10.21
C ALA A 569 13.47 59.58 10.61
N GLY A 570 14.02 60.68 10.08
CA GLY A 570 13.46 62.02 10.23
C GLY A 570 12.02 62.10 9.71
N LEU A 571 11.77 61.62 8.50
CA LEU A 571 10.44 61.59 7.91
C LEU A 571 9.44 60.75 8.74
N LEU A 572 9.87 59.61 9.27
CA LEU A 572 9.04 58.78 10.14
C LEU A 572 8.72 59.48 11.48
N LYS A 573 9.69 60.17 12.09
CA LYS A 573 9.45 60.97 13.31
C LYS A 573 8.42 62.07 13.07
N GLU A 574 8.46 62.73 11.92
CA GLU A 574 7.47 63.73 11.55
C GLU A 574 6.07 63.14 11.36
N VAL A 575 5.96 61.93 10.79
CA VAL A 575 4.70 61.19 10.70
C VAL A 575 4.14 60.85 12.08
N VAL A 576 5.00 60.40 13.01
CA VAL A 576 4.60 60.14 14.41
C VAL A 576 4.08 61.42 15.07
N ALA A 577 4.81 62.53 14.95
CA ALA A 577 4.41 63.82 15.52
C ALA A 577 3.08 64.34 14.94
N GLN A 578 2.86 64.19 13.63
CA GLN A 578 1.59 64.57 13.00
C GLN A 578 0.42 63.69 13.44
N ARG A 579 0.66 62.39 13.68
CA ARG A 579 -0.37 61.53 14.27
C ARG A 579 -0.69 61.95 15.70
N GLU A 580 0.31 62.22 16.52
CA GLU A 580 0.10 62.71 17.89
C GLU A 580 -0.70 64.02 17.92
N GLN A 581 -0.48 64.91 16.94
CA GLN A 581 -1.30 66.11 16.75
C GLN A 581 -2.76 65.77 16.41
N VAL A 582 -3.00 64.82 15.51
CA VAL A 582 -4.36 64.35 15.18
C VAL A 582 -5.03 63.73 16.40
N ASP A 583 -4.31 62.91 17.17
CA ASP A 583 -4.80 62.27 18.39
C ASP A 583 -5.13 63.30 19.48
N ALA A 584 -4.33 64.37 19.60
CA ALA A 584 -4.60 65.48 20.51
C ALA A 584 -5.87 66.24 20.13
N LEU A 585 -6.04 66.58 18.84
CA LEU A 585 -7.26 67.23 18.34
C LEU A 585 -8.50 66.36 18.55
N ALA A 586 -8.38 65.04 18.36
CA ALA A 586 -9.46 64.10 18.64
C ALA A 586 -9.84 64.05 20.13
N LYS A 587 -8.85 64.11 21.04
CA LYS A 587 -9.09 64.19 22.48
C LYS A 587 -9.76 65.50 22.88
N ASP A 588 -9.36 66.62 22.29
CA ASP A 588 -10.01 67.92 22.53
C ASP A 588 -11.47 67.93 22.03
N GLU A 589 -11.72 67.37 20.83
CA GLU A 589 -13.07 67.17 20.28
C GLU A 589 -13.94 66.33 21.23
N GLN A 590 -13.38 65.23 21.76
CA GLN A 590 -14.07 64.38 22.73
C GLN A 590 -14.38 65.12 24.03
N ARG A 591 -13.44 65.90 24.58
CA ARG A 591 -13.64 66.69 25.80
C ARG A 591 -14.77 67.70 25.64
N LEU A 592 -14.82 68.42 24.52
CA LEU A 592 -15.90 69.38 24.23
C LEU A 592 -17.25 68.68 24.04
N GLN A 593 -17.26 67.50 23.42
CA GLN A 593 -18.48 66.72 23.27
C GLN A 593 -19.00 66.22 24.62
N GLU A 594 -18.12 65.82 25.54
CA GLU A 594 -18.48 65.46 26.92
C GLU A 594 -19.03 66.66 27.69
N GLU A 595 -18.39 67.83 27.58
CA GLU A 595 -18.87 69.09 28.18
C GLU A 595 -20.26 69.47 27.65
N ARG A 596 -20.45 69.44 26.32
CA ARG A 596 -21.73 69.70 25.66
C ARG A 596 -22.84 68.78 26.18
N ASN A 597 -22.54 67.48 26.28
CA ASN A 597 -23.50 66.49 26.78
C ASN A 597 -23.86 66.76 28.25
N GLN A 598 -22.90 67.16 29.08
CA GLN A 598 -23.14 67.52 30.47
C GLN A 598 -24.02 68.76 30.60
N LEU A 599 -23.79 69.79 29.77
CA LEU A 599 -24.60 70.99 29.73
C LEU A 599 -26.05 70.70 29.34
N PHE A 600 -26.30 69.85 28.34
CA PHE A 600 -27.67 69.46 27.99
C PHE A 600 -28.41 68.76 29.14
N ARG A 601 -27.74 67.82 29.84
CA ARG A 601 -28.33 67.17 31.02
C ARG A 601 -28.62 68.18 32.14
N ASP A 602 -27.72 69.14 32.34
CA ASP A 602 -27.90 70.19 33.33
C ASP A 602 -29.09 71.11 32.97
N GLN A 603 -29.26 71.46 31.70
CA GLN A 603 -30.41 72.25 31.23
C GLN A 603 -31.74 71.50 31.42
N GLU A 604 -31.80 70.20 31.11
CA GLU A 604 -33.00 69.37 31.37
C GLU A 604 -33.37 69.38 32.86
N ARG A 605 -32.37 69.19 33.74
CA ARG A 605 -32.55 69.27 35.18
C ARG A 605 -33.04 70.65 35.62
N ILE A 606 -32.48 71.73 35.08
CA ILE A 606 -32.91 73.10 35.38
C ILE A 606 -34.35 73.33 34.92
N ARG A 607 -34.73 72.90 33.71
CA ARG A 607 -36.10 73.00 33.19
C ARG A 607 -37.10 72.22 34.06
N SER A 608 -36.76 70.99 34.44
CA SER A 608 -37.58 70.19 35.36
C SER A 608 -37.74 70.85 36.74
N ASN A 609 -36.66 71.42 37.28
CA ASN A 609 -36.70 72.19 38.53
C ASN A 609 -37.61 73.43 38.40
N ILE A 610 -37.57 74.15 37.27
CA ILE A 610 -38.47 75.29 37.01
C ILE A 610 -39.93 74.83 36.93
N GLU A 611 -40.23 73.72 36.23
CA GLU A 611 -41.60 73.18 36.12
C GLU A 611 -42.21 72.76 37.47
N SER A 612 -41.36 72.29 38.40
CA SER A 612 -41.77 71.90 39.75
C SER A 612 -42.12 73.10 40.66
N LEU A 613 -41.74 74.32 40.26
CA LEU A 613 -42.01 75.55 41.02
C LEU A 613 -43.42 76.10 40.70
N LYS A 614 -44.44 75.58 41.38
CA LYS A 614 -45.83 76.12 41.46
C LYS A 614 -46.14 76.30 42.96
N SER A 615 -46.26 77.45 43.63
CA SER A 615 -46.62 78.84 43.36
C SER A 615 -46.27 79.68 44.63
N GLY A 616 -45.70 80.89 44.53
CA GLY A 616 -45.46 81.81 45.67
C GLY A 616 -44.40 82.91 45.42
N ALA A 617 -44.44 84.02 46.18
CA ALA A 617 -43.63 85.24 45.92
C ALA A 617 -42.10 85.10 46.09
N SER A 618 -41.62 84.12 46.86
CA SER A 618 -40.20 83.75 47.00
C SER A 618 -39.64 82.95 45.81
N GLN A 619 -40.46 82.64 44.79
CA GLN A 619 -40.02 81.91 43.59
C GLN A 619 -39.43 82.78 42.48
N ARG A 620 -39.76 84.08 42.39
CA ARG A 620 -39.25 84.94 41.29
C ARG A 620 -37.72 85.02 41.29
N GLU A 621 -37.12 85.25 42.45
CA GLU A 621 -35.66 85.35 42.56
C GLU A 621 -34.93 84.04 42.20
N LEU A 622 -35.52 82.88 42.52
CA LEU A 622 -34.97 81.56 42.16
C LEU A 622 -35.16 81.24 40.67
N ALA A 623 -36.32 81.58 40.10
CA ALA A 623 -36.58 81.46 38.68
C ALA A 623 -35.64 82.34 37.85
N ASP A 624 -35.41 83.59 38.28
CA ASP A 624 -34.49 84.52 37.63
C ASP A 624 -33.05 83.99 37.62
N ARG A 625 -32.59 83.35 38.72
CA ARG A 625 -31.27 82.69 38.78
C ARG A 625 -31.17 81.49 37.83
N PHE A 626 -32.22 80.67 37.71
CA PHE A 626 -32.20 79.54 36.78
C PHE A 626 -32.24 79.99 35.31
N VAL A 627 -33.01 81.04 34.99
CA VAL A 627 -33.03 81.63 33.65
C VAL A 627 -31.67 82.24 33.30
N ALA A 628 -31.03 82.96 34.23
CA ALA A 628 -29.68 83.49 34.03
C ALA A 628 -28.66 82.36 33.76
N LYS A 629 -28.74 81.26 34.52
CA LYS A 629 -27.88 80.09 34.31
C LYS A 629 -28.16 79.38 32.98
N LEU A 630 -29.42 79.31 32.54
CA LEU A 630 -29.75 78.77 31.21
C LEU A 630 -29.14 79.62 30.10
N ASN A 631 -29.23 80.96 30.19
CA ASN A 631 -28.61 81.85 29.21
C ASN A 631 -27.08 81.67 29.16
N GLU A 632 -26.41 81.58 30.31
CA GLU A 632 -24.97 81.30 30.38
C GLU A 632 -24.61 79.94 29.75
N GLN A 633 -25.46 78.93 29.95
CA GLN A 633 -25.28 77.61 29.33
C GLN A 633 -25.54 77.64 27.81
N GLU A 634 -26.50 78.42 27.32
CA GLU A 634 -26.73 78.62 25.88
C GLU A 634 -25.53 79.33 25.23
N ASP A 635 -25.01 80.39 25.85
CA ASP A 635 -23.80 81.09 25.39
C ASP A 635 -22.59 80.14 25.31
N ARG A 636 -22.42 79.26 26.31
CA ARG A 636 -21.36 78.23 26.30
C ARG A 636 -21.60 77.15 25.25
N LEU A 637 -22.85 76.72 25.02
CA LEU A 637 -23.19 75.74 23.98
C LEU A 637 -22.92 76.29 22.59
N GLU A 638 -23.21 77.57 22.33
CA GLU A 638 -22.84 78.25 21.09
C GLU A 638 -21.32 78.34 20.91
N ALA A 639 -20.58 78.66 21.98
CA ALA A 639 -19.12 78.68 21.96
C ALA A 639 -18.54 77.29 21.66
N ILE A 640 -19.03 76.24 22.33
CA ILE A 640 -18.62 74.85 22.10
C ILE A 640 -18.91 74.43 20.65
N ALA A 641 -20.07 74.82 20.08
CA ALA A 641 -20.40 74.48 18.70
C ALA A 641 -19.37 75.07 17.71
N ARG A 642 -18.96 76.33 17.91
CA ARG A 642 -17.92 76.99 17.08
C ARG A 642 -16.54 76.36 17.28
N GLU A 643 -16.16 76.06 18.52
CA GLU A 643 -14.90 75.39 18.86
C GLU A 643 -14.84 73.98 18.25
N MET A 644 -15.93 73.21 18.32
CA MET A 644 -16.04 71.89 17.70
C MET A 644 -15.92 71.95 16.17
N GLU A 645 -16.60 72.88 15.49
CA GLU A 645 -16.49 73.03 14.03
C GLU A 645 -15.04 73.32 13.62
N ALA A 646 -14.36 74.21 14.35
CA ALA A 646 -12.95 74.53 14.13
C ALA A 646 -12.04 73.31 14.36
N LEU A 647 -12.21 72.57 15.47
CA LEU A 647 -11.43 71.37 15.79
C LEU A 647 -11.65 70.24 14.78
N VAL A 648 -12.90 69.99 14.36
CA VAL A 648 -13.21 68.97 13.35
C VAL A 648 -12.52 69.31 12.03
N LYS A 649 -12.58 70.58 11.60
CA LYS A 649 -11.91 71.03 10.38
C LYS A 649 -10.39 70.88 10.49
N GLN A 650 -9.79 71.33 11.59
CA GLN A 650 -8.36 71.18 11.85
C GLN A 650 -7.92 69.70 11.86
N ARG A 651 -8.69 68.83 12.52
CA ARG A 651 -8.41 67.38 12.57
C ARG A 651 -8.50 66.75 11.19
N GLN A 652 -9.51 67.09 10.39
CA GLN A 652 -9.64 66.58 9.01
C GLN A 652 -8.50 67.04 8.11
N GLU A 653 -8.07 68.30 8.22
CA GLU A 653 -6.93 68.82 7.47
C GLU A 653 -5.62 68.15 7.89
N ALA A 654 -5.39 68.01 9.21
CA ALA A 654 -4.24 67.29 9.76
C ALA A 654 -4.23 65.81 9.35
N GLN A 655 -5.38 65.12 9.36
CA GLN A 655 -5.50 63.73 8.92
C GLN A 655 -5.22 63.58 7.41
N LYS A 656 -5.71 64.50 6.57
CA LYS A 656 -5.41 64.49 5.13
C LYS A 656 -3.92 64.72 4.87
N ALA A 657 -3.30 65.64 5.62
CA ALA A 657 -1.86 65.89 5.52
C ALA A 657 -1.06 64.66 5.95
N LEU A 658 -1.43 64.00 7.05
CA LEU A 658 -0.83 62.76 7.54
C LEU A 658 -0.92 61.66 6.48
N ASN A 659 -2.11 61.41 5.91
CA ASN A 659 -2.31 60.36 4.90
C ASN A 659 -1.47 60.62 3.63
N ARG A 660 -1.43 61.87 3.14
CA ARG A 660 -0.60 62.25 1.99
C ARG A 660 0.88 62.02 2.26
N ARG A 661 1.34 62.39 3.47
CA ARG A 661 2.75 62.21 3.85
C ARG A 661 3.11 60.73 3.91
N ILE A 662 2.27 59.90 4.54
CA ILE A 662 2.44 58.44 4.59
C ILE A 662 2.49 57.83 3.19
N GLN A 663 1.61 58.26 2.28
CA GLN A 663 1.58 57.76 0.89
C GLN A 663 2.79 58.21 0.07
N ALA A 664 3.36 59.39 0.36
CA ALA A 664 4.52 59.92 -0.34
C ALA A 664 5.85 59.26 0.09
N LEU A 665 5.85 58.48 1.18
CA LEU A 665 7.04 57.77 1.63
C LEU A 665 7.39 56.63 0.67
N SER A 666 8.59 56.74 0.07
CA SER A 666 9.21 55.67 -0.69
C SER A 666 10.67 55.56 -0.31
N TYR A 667 11.12 54.36 0.01
CA TYR A 667 12.50 54.07 0.41
C TYR A 667 12.83 52.61 0.09
N THR A 668 14.03 52.35 -0.41
CA THR A 668 14.56 50.99 -0.57
C THR A 668 16.00 51.00 -0.08
N ALA A 669 16.35 50.04 0.77
CA ALA A 669 17.73 49.80 1.18
C ALA A 669 18.04 48.30 1.15
N ASP A 670 19.17 47.96 0.53
CA ASP A 670 19.79 46.65 0.63
C ASP A 670 20.90 46.75 1.71
N LEU A 671 20.87 45.87 2.72
CA LEU A 671 21.65 45.95 3.96
C LEU A 671 22.78 44.93 4.05
#